data_AF-A0A535FF19-F1
#
_entry.id   AF-A0A535FF19-F1
#
_cell.length_a   1.000
_cell.length_b   1.000
_cell.length_c   1.000
_cell.angle_alpha   90.00
_cell.angle_beta   90.00
_cell.angle_gamma   90.00
#
_symmetry.space_group_name_H-M   'P 1'
#
loop_
_entity.id
_entity.type
_entity.pdbx_description
1 polymer ?
#
loop_
_entity_poly.entity_id
_entity_poly.type
_entity_poly.pdbx_seq_one_letter_code
_entity_poly.pdbx_strand_id
1 'polypeptide(L)'
;MQGCLSKEALLKSYETGSREKINPTEEPLADIPGRGEEEYAVEESPTAANYTEEKLSHVGVEEESSEEIFTASHEEEPVERPRRRGFSPPSREQIFNWAPFWGVILLGGVLRFWGLGDKPLHHDESLHAYFSLQLMHNMENWISCFNPNNSCYHYDPLLHGPFQFHFIALVYKISQLLGASDNGVNTTTVRILAATLGTLIVALPYFLRDYLGKWGAWLACFLLAVSPSMVYFSRFAREDIYMACFTLLLVVSVARYVRDRQMRWLILAALAFSLSYATKEATFLTVAVFGSFFGGLIAWELGLKWPVRSRVNPETSRWYIPRTAAPITLLAYLLVAGLAAKVFFAWLKALSIYVTDPKNTPAADLYVQGLKDKTVAIVPWIGIILGIYVLSILGREMFGKLPPPGRHGLATRIDPKQQRLLDTILTMPWTHWFFAVLCAWAVFLVLFTVLFTNIRGGIGDGIWQGLYYWIQQQQVARGGQPWYYYLLLIPLYEQIGLVFGLVGVIRCIVRPTRFRLFLAYWFVGNLFLYSWAAEKMPWLMIHITMPMLLLAAIGLEPAVVTVVNMAKSRLTRTVSEEEPKEARSESLPVIVTQPQPRVGVLAGATAIVGVVLAVLLLLPTLHNMYEVSYIHAADGPHEMMVYVQTTTDVNTVMAKVDALDQKMYGGKHLLPIGLMNDATWPFAWYVRDYTNVCFNYPDGCAASARTYPVIITGGDNLYTAESQYAGNKGNYVFHQYHMRTWWDEGYKPPPCQPTKTDNCAGQPTWGGVGVGLWLSYGSTPPPNAKFNLGLAAQHIWQWWWYRRAIGDTGGTYDMGLFIQKSLGVTP
;
A
#
# COMPACT_ATOMS: atom_id res chain seq x y z
N MET A 1 -10.97 -3.06 22.62
CA MET A 1 -12.30 -2.44 22.86
C MET A 1 -12.36 -0.95 22.54
N GLN A 2 -11.81 -0.03 23.36
CA GLN A 2 -12.00 1.44 23.21
C GLN A 2 -11.87 2.00 21.77
N GLY A 3 -10.88 1.56 20.98
CA GLY A 3 -10.69 2.03 19.60
C GLY A 3 -11.71 1.53 18.55
N CYS A 4 -12.55 0.54 18.88
CA CYS A 4 -13.71 0.16 18.06
C CYS A 4 -14.95 0.96 18.49
N LEU A 5 -15.18 1.07 19.81
CA LEU A 5 -16.26 1.88 20.38
C LEU A 5 -16.17 3.35 19.94
N SER A 6 -14.96 3.90 19.77
CA SER A 6 -14.77 5.26 19.24
C SER A 6 -15.06 5.40 17.73
N LYS A 7 -14.99 4.31 16.94
CA LYS A 7 -15.47 4.32 15.54
C LYS A 7 -16.99 4.26 15.51
N GLU A 8 -17.58 3.33 16.26
CA GLU A 8 -19.03 3.12 16.36
C GLU A 8 -19.74 4.38 16.92
N ALA A 9 -19.10 5.14 17.81
CA ALA A 9 -19.60 6.43 18.30
C ALA A 9 -19.57 7.58 17.27
N LEU A 10 -18.61 7.58 16.33
CA LEU A 10 -18.49 8.61 15.30
C LEU A 10 -19.41 8.34 14.09
N LEU A 11 -19.55 7.07 13.68
CA LEU A 11 -20.48 6.70 12.60
C LEU A 11 -21.94 7.04 12.95
N LYS A 12 -22.31 6.96 14.23
CA LYS A 12 -23.65 7.31 14.74
C LYS A 12 -24.10 8.74 14.42
N SER A 13 -23.19 9.72 14.25
CA SER A 13 -23.61 11.07 13.85
C SER A 13 -23.85 11.25 12.35
N TYR A 14 -23.36 10.32 11.51
CA TYR A 14 -23.50 10.40 10.06
C TYR A 14 -24.82 9.80 9.54
N GLU A 15 -25.34 8.77 10.22
CA GLU A 15 -26.67 8.22 9.93
C GLU A 15 -27.80 9.20 10.33
N THR A 16 -27.57 10.06 11.34
CA THR A 16 -28.55 11.02 11.85
C THR A 16 -28.39 12.43 11.27
N GLY A 17 -28.44 12.57 9.95
CA GLY A 17 -28.41 13.86 9.26
C GLY A 17 -29.63 14.75 9.59
N SER A 18 -29.52 15.57 10.63
CA SER A 18 -30.63 16.39 11.15
C SER A 18 -30.99 17.55 10.20
N ARG A 19 -32.20 17.49 9.63
CA ARG A 19 -32.78 18.57 8.81
C ARG A 19 -33.19 19.78 9.67
N GLU A 20 -32.33 20.79 9.79
CA GLU A 20 -32.80 22.13 10.12
C GLU A 20 -33.55 22.73 8.93
N LYS A 21 -34.72 23.33 9.20
CA LYS A 21 -35.58 23.97 8.19
C LYS A 21 -35.31 25.48 8.19
N ILE A 22 -35.04 26.03 7.02
CA ILE A 22 -35.09 27.48 6.78
C ILE A 22 -36.18 27.72 5.73
N ASN A 23 -37.15 28.56 6.04
CA ASN A 23 -38.25 28.90 5.13
C ASN A 23 -37.77 29.87 4.04
N PRO A 24 -38.22 29.72 2.78
CA PRO A 24 -38.07 30.76 1.77
C PRO A 24 -39.12 31.87 1.96
N THR A 25 -38.79 33.07 1.52
CA THR A 25 -39.73 34.18 1.29
C THR A 25 -39.87 34.41 -0.21
N GLU A 26 -41.11 34.59 -0.68
CA GLU A 26 -41.44 34.84 -2.09
C GLU A 26 -41.26 36.32 -2.47
N GLU A 27 -40.96 36.61 -3.74
CA GLU A 27 -41.71 37.54 -4.63
C GLU A 27 -41.14 37.48 -6.09
N PRO A 28 -41.87 37.94 -7.16
CA PRO A 28 -41.72 37.37 -8.51
C PRO A 28 -41.61 38.36 -9.71
N LEU A 29 -41.57 37.81 -10.95
CA LEU A 29 -41.75 38.45 -12.29
C LEU A 29 -40.54 39.30 -12.82
N ALA A 30 -40.27 39.50 -14.12
CA ALA A 30 -41.02 39.24 -15.37
C ALA A 30 -40.14 39.00 -16.65
N ASP A 31 -40.48 37.97 -17.44
CA ASP A 31 -40.83 37.92 -18.89
C ASP A 31 -39.99 38.54 -20.08
N ILE A 32 -40.37 38.14 -21.31
CA ILE A 32 -40.12 38.63 -22.71
C ILE A 32 -38.78 38.30 -23.47
N PRO A 33 -38.73 38.20 -24.85
CA PRO A 33 -38.39 36.90 -25.49
C PRO A 33 -37.53 36.89 -26.80
N GLY A 34 -37.19 35.67 -27.28
CA GLY A 34 -37.52 35.17 -28.64
C GLY A 34 -36.73 35.56 -29.91
N ARG A 35 -35.94 34.59 -30.45
CA ARG A 35 -35.60 34.29 -31.88
C ARG A 35 -34.48 33.21 -31.91
N GLY A 36 -34.30 32.36 -32.91
CA GLY A 36 -35.02 32.08 -34.17
C GLY A 36 -34.42 30.81 -34.84
N GLU A 37 -35.07 30.27 -35.87
CA GLU A 37 -34.73 28.99 -36.54
C GLU A 37 -33.73 29.17 -37.71
N GLU A 38 -33.01 28.09 -38.11
CA GLU A 38 -32.87 27.62 -39.51
C GLU A 38 -32.06 26.29 -39.62
N GLU A 39 -32.03 25.67 -40.81
CA GLU A 39 -31.73 24.23 -41.06
C GLU A 39 -30.87 24.03 -42.35
N TYR A 40 -30.48 22.79 -42.71
CA TYR A 40 -29.80 22.33 -43.96
C TYR A 40 -28.29 22.67 -44.12
N ALA A 41 -27.45 21.93 -44.89
CA ALA A 41 -27.46 20.53 -45.35
C ALA A 41 -26.08 20.05 -45.91
N VAL A 42 -25.99 18.72 -46.13
CA VAL A 42 -25.08 17.89 -46.99
C VAL A 42 -24.76 18.53 -48.38
N GLU A 43 -23.73 18.26 -49.20
CA GLU A 43 -22.81 17.12 -49.47
C GLU A 43 -21.32 17.59 -49.68
N GLU A 44 -20.30 16.92 -50.26
CA GLU A 44 -20.10 15.63 -50.98
C GLU A 44 -18.61 15.15 -50.82
N SER A 45 -18.13 14.28 -51.73
CA SER A 45 -16.81 13.62 -51.85
C SER A 45 -16.34 13.70 -53.35
N PRO A 46 -15.48 12.85 -53.96
CA PRO A 46 -14.49 11.84 -53.48
C PRO A 46 -13.03 12.39 -53.55
N THR A 47 -11.92 11.84 -54.07
CA THR A 47 -11.50 10.64 -54.85
C THR A 47 -9.97 10.38 -54.65
N ALA A 48 -9.36 9.40 -55.34
CA ALA A 48 -7.93 9.04 -55.23
C ALA A 48 -7.29 8.53 -56.55
N ALA A 49 -5.94 8.54 -56.66
CA ALA A 49 -5.15 7.80 -57.68
C ALA A 49 -3.65 7.65 -57.29
N ASN A 50 -2.92 6.77 -57.99
CA ASN A 50 -1.56 6.25 -57.69
C ASN A 50 -0.47 6.62 -58.74
N TYR A 51 0.78 6.16 -58.51
CA TYR A 51 1.89 5.91 -59.46
C TYR A 51 2.79 7.11 -59.86
N THR A 52 4.09 6.99 -60.21
CA THR A 52 5.05 5.84 -60.30
C THR A 52 6.51 6.31 -60.06
N GLU A 53 7.48 5.39 -59.96
CA GLU A 53 8.92 5.68 -60.05
C GLU A 53 9.41 5.89 -61.50
N GLU A 54 10.51 6.63 -61.71
CA GLU A 54 11.46 6.34 -62.80
C GLU A 54 12.90 6.81 -62.44
N LYS A 55 13.91 6.30 -63.17
CA LYS A 55 15.35 6.54 -62.99
C LYS A 55 15.95 7.26 -64.20
N LEU A 56 17.02 8.05 -64.00
CA LEU A 56 17.98 8.37 -65.07
C LEU A 56 19.41 8.52 -64.53
N SER A 57 20.40 8.53 -65.43
CA SER A 57 21.84 8.42 -65.17
C SER A 57 22.67 9.45 -65.96
N HIS A 58 24.01 9.36 -65.89
CA HIS A 58 25.04 10.18 -66.57
C HIS A 58 25.32 11.55 -65.89
N VAL A 59 26.52 12.15 -65.98
CA VAL A 59 27.84 11.69 -66.51
C VAL A 59 28.98 12.34 -65.70
N GLY A 60 30.22 11.83 -65.79
CA GLY A 60 31.40 12.43 -65.15
C GLY A 60 32.36 13.11 -66.14
N VAL A 61 33.12 14.09 -65.64
CA VAL A 61 34.26 14.77 -66.32
C VAL A 61 35.31 15.09 -65.24
N GLU A 62 36.59 14.97 -65.59
CA GLU A 62 37.75 15.37 -64.77
C GLU A 62 38.38 16.65 -65.34
N GLU A 63 38.92 17.55 -64.49
CA GLU A 63 40.25 18.19 -64.68
C GLU A 63 40.62 19.20 -63.54
N GLU A 64 41.84 19.72 -63.61
CA GLU A 64 42.76 20.07 -62.52
C GLU A 64 42.57 21.39 -61.72
N SER A 65 43.01 21.33 -60.46
CA SER A 65 43.82 22.33 -59.69
C SER A 65 43.35 23.80 -59.47
N SER A 66 43.33 24.20 -58.19
CA SER A 66 43.85 25.50 -57.69
C SER A 66 44.00 25.46 -56.15
N GLU A 67 44.77 26.38 -55.57
CA GLU A 67 45.22 26.33 -54.17
C GLU A 67 44.34 27.09 -53.15
N GLU A 68 44.48 26.69 -51.87
CA GLU A 68 44.12 27.37 -50.60
C GLU A 68 42.77 28.14 -50.45
N ILE A 69 41.98 27.76 -49.42
CA ILE A 69 41.73 28.58 -48.21
C ILE A 69 40.71 27.90 -47.24
N PHE A 70 41.15 27.71 -46.00
CA PHE A 70 40.39 27.75 -44.73
C PHE A 70 38.86 27.41 -44.70
N THR A 71 38.51 26.20 -44.25
CA THR A 71 37.61 25.99 -43.07
C THR A 71 37.51 24.50 -42.71
N ALA A 72 37.58 24.17 -41.42
CA ALA A 72 37.33 22.81 -40.93
C ALA A 72 35.84 22.62 -40.61
N SER A 73 35.02 22.29 -41.61
CA SER A 73 33.64 21.87 -41.39
C SER A 73 33.61 20.48 -40.75
N HIS A 74 33.25 20.40 -39.47
CA HIS A 74 32.82 19.14 -38.89
C HIS A 74 31.50 18.72 -39.54
N GLU A 75 31.53 17.69 -40.38
CA GLU A 75 30.31 17.03 -40.84
C GLU A 75 29.59 16.43 -39.63
N GLU A 76 28.35 16.85 -39.38
CA GLU A 76 27.50 16.17 -38.41
C GLU A 76 27.06 14.82 -38.98
N GLU A 77 27.38 13.72 -38.28
CA GLU A 77 26.87 12.39 -38.66
C GLU A 77 25.33 12.45 -38.79
N PRO A 78 24.74 11.96 -39.90
CA PRO A 78 23.31 12.09 -40.14
C PRO A 78 22.54 11.30 -39.07
N VAL A 79 21.88 12.02 -38.16
CA VAL A 79 21.17 11.46 -37.00
C VAL A 79 20.13 10.44 -37.47
N GLU A 80 20.43 9.14 -37.30
CA GLU A 80 19.50 8.05 -37.62
C GLU A 80 18.19 8.29 -36.86
N ARG A 81 17.12 8.65 -37.60
CA ARG A 81 15.77 8.77 -37.03
C ARG A 81 15.43 7.43 -36.38
N PRO A 82 15.13 7.38 -35.07
CA PRO A 82 15.06 6.12 -34.35
C PRO A 82 13.95 5.24 -34.96
N ARG A 83 14.36 4.18 -35.66
CA ARG A 83 13.44 3.25 -36.34
C ARG A 83 12.37 2.81 -35.35
N ARG A 84 11.11 3.09 -35.65
CA ARG A 84 9.97 2.64 -34.83
C ARG A 84 10.07 1.12 -34.68
N ARG A 85 10.44 0.65 -33.48
CA ARG A 85 10.55 -0.79 -33.21
C ARG A 85 9.14 -1.40 -33.26
N GLY A 86 8.79 -1.97 -34.43
CA GLY A 86 7.66 -2.86 -34.55
C GLY A 86 7.78 -4.00 -33.53
N PHE A 87 6.63 -4.50 -33.07
CA PHE A 87 6.58 -5.53 -32.03
C PHE A 87 7.26 -6.81 -32.51
N SER A 88 8.52 -7.00 -32.11
CA SER A 88 9.26 -8.23 -32.34
C SER A 88 8.77 -9.28 -31.33
N PRO A 89 8.34 -10.48 -31.76
CA PRO A 89 8.02 -11.54 -30.81
C PRO A 89 9.27 -11.87 -29.95
N PRO A 90 9.10 -12.17 -28.65
CA PRO A 90 10.23 -12.39 -27.77
C PRO A 90 11.04 -13.61 -28.21
N SER A 91 12.38 -13.51 -28.17
CA SER A 91 13.24 -14.63 -28.56
C SER A 91 13.08 -15.81 -27.57
N ARG A 92 13.38 -17.03 -28.02
CA ARG A 92 13.35 -18.22 -27.14
C ARG A 92 14.16 -18.00 -25.85
N GLU A 93 15.33 -17.36 -25.96
CA GLU A 93 16.14 -16.98 -24.80
C GLU A 93 15.44 -16.01 -23.85
N GLN A 94 14.73 -15.00 -24.37
CA GLN A 94 13.97 -14.06 -23.53
C GLN A 94 12.86 -14.79 -22.78
N ILE A 95 12.12 -15.68 -23.46
CA ILE A 95 11.09 -16.53 -22.83
C ILE A 95 11.70 -17.39 -21.71
N PHE A 96 12.83 -18.07 -21.95
CA PHE A 96 13.53 -18.84 -20.92
C PHE A 96 14.07 -17.98 -19.76
N ASN A 97 14.46 -16.73 -20.01
CA ASN A 97 14.84 -15.79 -18.94
C ASN A 97 13.63 -15.27 -18.14
N TRP A 98 12.41 -15.30 -18.70
CA TRP A 98 11.18 -14.82 -18.06
C TRP A 98 10.39 -15.93 -17.35
N ALA A 99 10.41 -17.16 -17.86
CA ALA A 99 9.64 -18.29 -17.31
C ALA A 99 9.84 -18.51 -15.78
N PRO A 100 11.04 -18.39 -15.19
CA PRO A 100 11.22 -18.47 -13.74
C PRO A 100 10.52 -17.35 -12.96
N PHE A 101 10.41 -16.15 -13.53
CA PHE A 101 9.65 -15.05 -12.93
C PHE A 101 8.14 -15.28 -13.07
N TRP A 102 7.67 -15.70 -14.25
CA TRP A 102 6.26 -16.03 -14.46
C TRP A 102 5.76 -17.15 -13.55
N GLY A 103 6.56 -18.19 -13.32
CA GLY A 103 6.22 -19.27 -12.37
C GLY A 103 6.08 -18.77 -10.93
N VAL A 104 6.92 -17.84 -10.49
CA VAL A 104 6.84 -17.23 -9.15
C VAL A 104 5.69 -16.23 -9.03
N ILE A 105 5.39 -15.46 -10.09
CA ILE A 105 4.21 -14.58 -10.13
C ILE A 105 2.92 -15.41 -10.11
N LEU A 106 2.88 -16.52 -10.85
CA LEU A 106 1.75 -17.45 -10.85
C LEU A 106 1.57 -18.11 -9.47
N LEU A 107 2.64 -18.58 -8.83
CA LEU A 107 2.60 -19.07 -7.44
C LEU A 107 2.07 -17.98 -6.49
N GLY A 108 2.58 -16.75 -6.61
CA GLY A 108 2.12 -15.61 -5.84
C GLY A 108 0.64 -15.30 -6.03
N GLY A 109 0.12 -15.46 -7.25
CA GLY A 109 -1.30 -15.32 -7.58
C GLY A 109 -2.15 -16.45 -7.04
N VAL A 110 -1.76 -17.71 -7.23
CA VAL A 110 -2.49 -18.88 -6.70
C VAL A 110 -2.67 -18.77 -5.18
N LEU A 111 -1.61 -18.40 -4.44
CA LEU A 111 -1.69 -18.19 -2.99
C LEU A 111 -2.63 -17.04 -2.56
N ARG A 112 -2.99 -16.15 -3.48
CA ARG A 112 -3.82 -14.96 -3.20
C ARG A 112 -5.26 -15.10 -3.69
N PHE A 113 -5.52 -15.94 -4.69
CA PHE A 113 -6.87 -16.18 -5.21
C PHE A 113 -7.48 -17.51 -4.74
N TRP A 114 -6.70 -18.48 -4.28
CA TRP A 114 -7.21 -19.75 -3.76
C TRP A 114 -8.05 -19.54 -2.49
N GLY A 115 -9.33 -19.89 -2.51
CA GLY A 115 -10.21 -19.75 -1.33
C GLY A 115 -10.34 -18.30 -0.82
N LEU A 116 -10.48 -17.33 -1.74
CA LEU A 116 -10.47 -15.91 -1.41
C LEU A 116 -11.77 -15.40 -0.74
N GLY A 117 -12.89 -16.06 -1.03
CA GLY A 117 -14.20 -15.74 -0.43
C GLY A 117 -14.45 -16.37 0.93
N ASP A 118 -13.69 -17.43 1.28
CA ASP A 118 -13.96 -18.38 2.36
C ASP A 118 -14.02 -17.71 3.74
N LYS A 119 -13.20 -16.67 3.96
CA LYS A 119 -13.14 -15.93 5.22
C LYS A 119 -14.33 -14.95 5.35
N PRO A 120 -15.07 -14.92 6.48
CA PRO A 120 -16.04 -13.87 6.77
C PRO A 120 -15.43 -12.46 6.63
N LEU A 121 -16.19 -11.46 6.17
CA LEU A 121 -15.71 -10.08 6.12
C LEU A 121 -15.42 -9.56 7.53
N HIS A 122 -14.20 -9.09 7.76
CA HIS A 122 -13.82 -8.29 8.92
C HIS A 122 -14.66 -7.00 9.00
N HIS A 123 -14.79 -6.41 10.20
CA HIS A 123 -15.48 -5.13 10.42
C HIS A 123 -15.10 -4.08 9.34
N ASP A 124 -13.84 -3.64 9.26
CA ASP A 124 -13.41 -2.67 8.24
C ASP A 124 -13.67 -3.16 6.79
N GLU A 125 -13.50 -4.45 6.47
CA GLU A 125 -13.81 -4.97 5.13
C GLU A 125 -15.28 -4.82 4.77
N SER A 126 -16.20 -5.01 5.73
CA SER A 126 -17.64 -4.87 5.50
C SER A 126 -18.06 -3.44 5.21
N LEU A 127 -17.42 -2.43 5.84
CA LEU A 127 -17.61 -1.02 5.50
C LEU A 127 -17.09 -0.76 4.09
N HIS A 128 -15.88 -1.20 3.76
CA HIS A 128 -15.32 -1.05 2.41
C HIS A 128 -16.21 -1.69 1.35
N ALA A 129 -16.69 -2.91 1.59
CA ALA A 129 -17.55 -3.66 0.69
C ALA A 129 -18.91 -2.96 0.45
N TYR A 130 -19.54 -2.47 1.52
CA TYR A 130 -20.85 -1.81 1.49
C TYR A 130 -20.81 -0.42 0.85
N PHE A 131 -19.86 0.44 1.24
CA PHE A 131 -19.75 1.78 0.62
C PHE A 131 -19.29 1.71 -0.84
N SER A 132 -18.55 0.68 -1.24
CA SER A 132 -18.27 0.40 -2.66
C SER A 132 -19.52 0.01 -3.44
N LEU A 133 -20.46 -0.70 -2.81
CA LEU A 133 -21.74 -1.07 -3.41
C LEU A 133 -22.65 0.16 -3.55
N GLN A 134 -22.74 1.01 -2.52
CA GLN A 134 -23.43 2.30 -2.60
C GLN A 134 -22.84 3.17 -3.73
N LEU A 135 -21.52 3.31 -3.80
CA LEU A 135 -20.84 4.05 -4.87
C LEU A 135 -21.17 3.47 -6.25
N MET A 136 -21.17 2.14 -6.42
CA MET A 136 -21.55 1.51 -7.68
C MET A 136 -22.98 1.92 -8.11
N HIS A 137 -23.96 1.81 -7.20
CA HIS A 137 -25.34 2.21 -7.47
C HIS A 137 -25.52 3.72 -7.68
N ASN A 138 -24.76 4.55 -6.98
CA ASN A 138 -24.74 6.00 -7.25
C ASN A 138 -24.24 6.29 -8.68
N MET A 139 -23.24 5.55 -9.17
CA MET A 139 -22.70 5.75 -10.53
C MET A 139 -23.59 5.16 -11.63
N GLU A 140 -24.48 4.21 -11.33
CA GLU A 140 -25.52 3.74 -12.25
C GLU A 140 -26.53 4.84 -12.62
N ASN A 141 -26.68 5.87 -11.77
CA ASN A 141 -27.36 7.12 -12.10
C ASN A 141 -26.54 8.32 -11.61
N TRP A 142 -25.36 8.53 -12.19
CA TRP A 142 -24.42 9.60 -11.83
C TRP A 142 -25.05 11.00 -11.69
N ILE A 143 -26.02 11.34 -12.55
CA ILE A 143 -26.72 12.64 -12.53
C ILE A 143 -27.53 12.82 -11.23
N SER A 144 -28.02 11.73 -10.63
CA SER A 144 -28.82 11.79 -9.40
C SER A 144 -28.08 12.37 -8.19
N CYS A 145 -26.73 12.32 -8.17
CA CYS A 145 -25.93 12.89 -7.08
C CYS A 145 -25.86 14.42 -7.08
N PHE A 146 -26.33 15.09 -8.14
CA PHE A 146 -26.47 16.55 -8.15
C PHE A 146 -27.80 17.03 -7.54
N ASN A 147 -28.70 16.12 -7.15
CA ASN A 147 -29.92 16.45 -6.39
C ASN A 147 -29.64 16.37 -4.88
N PRO A 148 -29.76 17.47 -4.10
CA PRO A 148 -29.44 17.49 -2.68
C PRO A 148 -30.37 16.65 -1.79
N ASN A 149 -31.43 16.06 -2.34
CA ASN A 149 -32.29 15.12 -1.61
C ASN A 149 -31.77 13.66 -1.65
N ASN A 150 -30.80 13.36 -2.52
CA ASN A 150 -30.22 12.03 -2.65
C ASN A 150 -28.92 11.94 -1.84
N SER A 151 -28.77 10.85 -1.06
CA SER A 151 -27.49 10.54 -0.43
C SER A 151 -26.59 9.81 -1.41
N CYS A 152 -25.41 10.36 -1.68
CA CYS A 152 -24.37 9.73 -2.48
C CYS A 152 -23.06 9.61 -1.68
N TYR A 153 -22.28 8.58 -2.01
CA TYR A 153 -20.95 8.37 -1.47
C TYR A 153 -20.06 9.62 -1.63
N HIS A 154 -19.33 9.95 -0.57
CA HIS A 154 -18.35 11.03 -0.51
C HIS A 154 -17.12 10.54 0.27
N TYR A 155 -16.00 11.23 0.09
CA TYR A 155 -14.77 10.88 0.81
C TYR A 155 -14.87 11.27 2.31
N ASP A 156 -14.65 10.29 3.18
CA ASP A 156 -14.49 10.46 4.63
C ASP A 156 -13.18 9.78 5.09
N PRO A 157 -12.21 10.50 5.69
CA PRO A 157 -10.97 9.90 6.20
C PRO A 157 -11.17 8.91 7.36
N LEU A 158 -12.35 8.86 7.99
CA LEU A 158 -12.70 7.79 8.94
C LEU A 158 -12.55 6.40 8.31
N LEU A 159 -12.75 6.32 7.00
CA LEU A 159 -12.72 5.11 6.17
C LEU A 159 -11.51 5.05 5.21
N HIS A 160 -10.49 5.87 5.48
CA HIS A 160 -9.29 6.04 4.65
C HIS A 160 -9.59 6.52 3.21
N GLY A 161 -8.60 6.47 2.32
CA GLY A 161 -8.64 7.15 1.02
C GLY A 161 -9.65 6.58 0.02
N PRO A 162 -10.16 7.41 -0.93
CA PRO A 162 -11.23 7.05 -1.84
C PRO A 162 -10.87 5.96 -2.87
N PHE A 163 -9.58 5.64 -3.05
CA PHE A 163 -9.10 4.66 -4.03
C PHE A 163 -9.82 3.31 -3.90
N GLN A 164 -9.91 2.77 -2.68
CA GLN A 164 -10.42 1.42 -2.48
C GLN A 164 -11.89 1.28 -2.89
N PHE A 165 -12.72 2.28 -2.58
CA PHE A 165 -14.13 2.29 -2.90
C PHE A 165 -14.38 2.31 -4.41
N HIS A 166 -13.67 3.18 -5.14
CA HIS A 166 -13.77 3.28 -6.59
C HIS A 166 -13.35 1.98 -7.30
N PHE A 167 -12.27 1.36 -6.85
CA PHE A 167 -11.74 0.16 -7.51
C PHE A 167 -12.45 -1.14 -7.09
N ILE A 168 -13.01 -1.24 -5.88
CA ILE A 168 -13.89 -2.35 -5.52
C ILE A 168 -15.25 -2.22 -6.26
N ALA A 169 -15.82 -1.00 -6.36
CA ALA A 169 -17.02 -0.76 -7.17
C ALA A 169 -16.81 -1.12 -8.64
N LEU A 170 -15.64 -0.79 -9.21
CA LEU A 170 -15.26 -1.21 -10.56
C LEU A 170 -15.14 -2.73 -10.69
N VAL A 171 -14.57 -3.42 -9.69
CA VAL A 171 -14.48 -4.89 -9.66
C VAL A 171 -15.87 -5.54 -9.58
N TYR A 172 -16.81 -5.02 -8.77
CA TYR A 172 -18.20 -5.47 -8.77
C TYR A 172 -18.82 -5.30 -10.16
N LYS A 173 -18.65 -4.12 -10.80
CA LYS A 173 -19.27 -3.87 -12.10
C LYS A 173 -18.70 -4.73 -13.23
N ILE A 174 -17.40 -5.01 -13.20
CA ILE A 174 -16.77 -6.00 -14.09
C ILE A 174 -17.31 -7.41 -13.80
N SER A 175 -17.48 -7.78 -12.52
CA SER A 175 -17.99 -9.09 -12.13
C SER A 175 -19.44 -9.31 -12.57
N GLN A 176 -20.28 -8.25 -12.52
CA GLN A 176 -21.62 -8.25 -13.11
C GLN A 176 -21.60 -8.50 -14.61
N LEU A 177 -20.77 -7.74 -15.35
CA LEU A 177 -20.66 -7.87 -16.81
C LEU A 177 -20.11 -9.24 -17.26
N LEU A 178 -19.40 -9.95 -16.38
CA LEU A 178 -18.92 -11.32 -16.59
C LEU A 178 -19.88 -12.41 -16.09
N GLY A 179 -21.04 -12.05 -15.51
CA GLY A 179 -22.02 -13.03 -15.03
C GLY A 179 -21.57 -13.82 -13.79
N ALA A 180 -20.75 -13.24 -12.93
CA ALA A 180 -20.34 -13.87 -11.67
C ALA A 180 -21.52 -14.05 -10.68
N SER A 181 -21.39 -14.99 -9.75
CA SER A 181 -22.43 -15.29 -8.75
C SER A 181 -22.83 -14.07 -7.94
N ASP A 182 -24.05 -14.09 -7.39
CA ASP A 182 -24.55 -13.08 -6.45
C ASP A 182 -24.54 -11.67 -7.07
N ASN A 183 -24.87 -11.61 -8.37
CA ASN A 183 -24.78 -10.43 -9.22
C ASN A 183 -23.42 -9.71 -9.10
N GLY A 184 -22.32 -10.48 -9.02
CA GLY A 184 -20.95 -9.96 -8.91
C GLY A 184 -20.57 -9.32 -7.56
N VAL A 185 -21.43 -9.40 -6.54
CA VAL A 185 -21.27 -8.70 -5.25
C VAL A 185 -21.25 -9.73 -4.11
N ASN A 186 -20.08 -10.33 -3.89
CA ASN A 186 -19.85 -11.39 -2.90
C ASN A 186 -18.45 -11.30 -2.26
N THR A 187 -18.19 -12.07 -1.21
CA THR A 187 -16.95 -12.02 -0.41
C THR A 187 -15.67 -12.23 -1.23
N THR A 188 -15.75 -12.95 -2.35
CA THR A 188 -14.62 -13.10 -3.28
C THR A 188 -14.37 -11.80 -4.04
N THR A 189 -15.41 -11.21 -4.64
CA THR A 189 -15.26 -10.01 -5.49
C THR A 189 -14.81 -8.78 -4.70
N VAL A 190 -15.20 -8.64 -3.42
CA VAL A 190 -14.65 -7.61 -2.51
C VAL A 190 -13.11 -7.62 -2.49
N ARG A 191 -12.50 -8.81 -2.52
CA ARG A 191 -11.06 -9.02 -2.27
C ARG A 191 -10.23 -9.20 -3.53
N ILE A 192 -10.83 -9.33 -4.72
CA ILE A 192 -10.10 -9.49 -6.00
C ILE A 192 -9.07 -8.35 -6.20
N LEU A 193 -9.40 -7.11 -5.78
CA LEU A 193 -8.47 -5.98 -5.86
C LEU A 193 -7.21 -6.19 -5.01
N ALA A 194 -7.37 -6.70 -3.77
CA ALA A 194 -6.29 -6.99 -2.84
C ALA A 194 -5.39 -8.14 -3.33
N ALA A 195 -6.02 -9.21 -3.82
CA ALA A 195 -5.30 -10.35 -4.40
C ALA A 195 -4.53 -9.92 -5.68
N THR A 196 -5.11 -9.06 -6.51
CA THR A 196 -4.48 -8.52 -7.72
C THR A 196 -3.26 -7.65 -7.39
N LEU A 197 -3.40 -6.65 -6.50
CA LEU A 197 -2.30 -5.75 -6.15
C LEU A 197 -1.23 -6.44 -5.29
N GLY A 198 -1.60 -7.40 -4.44
CA GLY A 198 -0.67 -8.31 -3.78
C GLY A 198 0.12 -9.19 -4.75
N THR A 199 -0.50 -9.64 -5.84
CA THR A 199 0.19 -10.38 -6.91
C THR A 199 1.11 -9.44 -7.73
N LEU A 200 0.73 -8.18 -7.92
CA LEU A 200 1.57 -7.19 -8.59
C LEU A 200 2.86 -6.88 -7.79
N ILE A 201 2.79 -6.85 -6.45
CA ILE A 201 3.98 -6.75 -5.57
C ILE A 201 5.01 -7.84 -5.89
N VAL A 202 4.58 -9.07 -6.17
CA VAL A 202 5.46 -10.19 -6.53
C VAL A 202 6.18 -9.95 -7.86
N ALA A 203 5.54 -9.28 -8.83
CA ALA A 203 6.12 -9.00 -10.14
C ALA A 203 7.11 -7.81 -10.13
N LEU A 204 6.90 -6.81 -9.28
CA LEU A 204 7.66 -5.54 -9.30
C LEU A 204 9.19 -5.67 -9.18
N PRO A 205 9.79 -6.58 -8.38
CA PRO A 205 11.24 -6.74 -8.29
C PRO A 205 11.93 -7.15 -9.61
N TYR A 206 11.21 -7.72 -10.58
CA TYR A 206 11.75 -8.03 -11.91
C TYR A 206 12.33 -6.78 -12.60
N PHE A 207 11.73 -5.61 -12.40
CA PHE A 207 12.22 -4.34 -12.96
C PHE A 207 13.48 -3.79 -12.24
N LEU A 208 13.75 -4.28 -11.03
CA LEU A 208 14.92 -3.98 -10.19
C LEU A 208 16.10 -4.93 -10.40
N ARG A 209 16.01 -5.91 -11.32
CA ARG A 209 17.10 -6.85 -11.67
C ARG A 209 18.44 -6.17 -12.01
N ASP A 210 18.42 -4.94 -12.50
CA ASP A 210 19.62 -4.16 -12.82
C ASP A 210 20.32 -3.57 -11.58
N TYR A 211 19.66 -3.63 -10.40
CA TYR A 211 20.16 -3.21 -9.08
C TYR A 211 20.38 -4.39 -8.13
N LEU A 212 19.52 -5.42 -8.22
CA LEU A 212 19.54 -6.62 -7.37
C LEU A 212 20.35 -7.77 -7.99
N GLY A 213 20.62 -7.73 -9.30
CA GLY A 213 21.05 -8.90 -10.08
C GLY A 213 19.87 -9.80 -10.48
N LYS A 214 20.06 -10.69 -11.46
CA LYS A 214 18.99 -11.61 -11.92
C LYS A 214 18.48 -12.49 -10.77
N TRP A 215 19.39 -13.13 -10.02
CA TRP A 215 19.05 -13.99 -8.89
C TRP A 215 18.49 -13.20 -7.70
N GLY A 216 19.03 -12.03 -7.38
CA GLY A 216 18.49 -11.17 -6.32
C GLY A 216 17.07 -10.67 -6.63
N ALA A 217 16.76 -10.35 -7.89
CA ALA A 217 15.38 -10.02 -8.27
C ALA A 217 14.45 -11.24 -8.20
N TRP A 218 14.89 -12.41 -8.66
CA TRP A 218 14.07 -13.64 -8.58
C TRP A 218 13.80 -14.07 -7.13
N LEU A 219 14.81 -14.02 -6.27
CA LEU A 219 14.67 -14.28 -4.83
C LEU A 219 13.75 -13.25 -4.16
N ALA A 220 13.80 -11.97 -4.57
CA ALA A 220 12.88 -10.95 -4.08
C ALA A 220 11.42 -11.23 -4.49
N CYS A 221 11.19 -11.64 -5.74
CA CYS A 221 9.87 -12.12 -6.18
C CYS A 221 9.42 -13.32 -5.33
N PHE A 222 10.27 -14.34 -5.14
CA PHE A 222 9.93 -15.56 -4.41
C PHE A 222 9.58 -15.28 -2.94
N LEU A 223 10.40 -14.48 -2.25
CA LEU A 223 10.17 -14.14 -0.85
C LEU A 223 8.89 -13.29 -0.64
N LEU A 224 8.55 -12.41 -1.59
CA LEU A 224 7.26 -11.67 -1.56
C LEU A 224 6.07 -12.56 -1.95
N ALA A 225 6.28 -13.60 -2.78
CA ALA A 225 5.23 -14.53 -3.16
C ALA A 225 4.73 -15.36 -1.96
N VAL A 226 5.65 -15.82 -1.10
CA VAL A 226 5.39 -16.82 -0.03
C VAL A 226 5.50 -16.29 1.41
N SER A 227 5.76 -15.00 1.61
CA SER A 227 5.80 -14.38 2.95
C SER A 227 4.41 -14.42 3.63
N PRO A 228 4.29 -14.83 4.91
CA PRO A 228 3.02 -14.84 5.62
C PRO A 228 2.33 -13.48 5.62
N SER A 229 3.05 -12.40 5.95
CA SER A 229 2.47 -11.05 5.98
C SER A 229 2.06 -10.56 4.59
N MET A 230 2.84 -10.88 3.55
CA MET A 230 2.51 -10.52 2.17
C MET A 230 1.36 -11.32 1.56
N VAL A 231 1.13 -12.55 2.01
CA VAL A 231 0.00 -13.38 1.55
C VAL A 231 -1.26 -12.98 2.31
N TYR A 232 -1.25 -13.05 3.65
CA TYR A 232 -2.42 -12.79 4.49
C TYR A 232 -3.06 -11.41 4.21
N PHE A 233 -2.29 -10.33 4.27
CA PHE A 233 -2.84 -8.97 4.06
C PHE A 233 -3.19 -8.66 2.60
N SER A 234 -2.92 -9.56 1.66
CA SER A 234 -3.43 -9.49 0.27
C SER A 234 -4.66 -10.36 0.01
N ARG A 235 -5.06 -11.20 0.97
CA ARG A 235 -6.33 -11.96 0.98
C ARG A 235 -7.42 -11.19 1.76
N PHE A 236 -7.30 -9.86 1.78
CA PHE A 236 -7.99 -8.98 2.72
C PHE A 236 -8.24 -7.61 2.09
N ALA A 237 -9.49 -7.16 2.06
CA ALA A 237 -9.91 -5.92 1.38
C ALA A 237 -9.61 -4.67 2.23
N ARG A 238 -8.32 -4.39 2.41
CA ARG A 238 -7.79 -3.31 3.26
C ARG A 238 -6.82 -2.41 2.51
N GLU A 239 -6.85 -1.12 2.84
CA GLU A 239 -6.05 -0.05 2.28
C GLU A 239 -4.51 -0.32 2.26
N ASP A 240 -3.97 -1.02 3.25
CA ASP A 240 -2.52 -1.18 3.44
C ASP A 240 -1.84 -1.92 2.28
N ILE A 241 -2.45 -2.97 1.72
CA ILE A 241 -1.83 -3.75 0.63
C ILE A 241 -1.80 -2.96 -0.68
N TYR A 242 -2.82 -2.11 -0.92
CA TYR A 242 -2.83 -1.20 -2.06
C TYR A 242 -1.70 -0.17 -1.90
N MET A 243 -1.58 0.44 -0.73
CA MET A 243 -0.51 1.38 -0.40
C MET A 243 0.88 0.73 -0.50
N ALA A 244 1.04 -0.52 -0.09
CA ALA A 244 2.29 -1.27 -0.23
C ALA A 244 2.65 -1.48 -1.71
N CYS A 245 1.68 -1.88 -2.54
CA CYS A 245 1.88 -2.02 -3.99
C CYS A 245 2.29 -0.68 -4.64
N PHE A 246 1.60 0.41 -4.31
CA PHE A 246 1.93 1.74 -4.83
C PHE A 246 3.29 2.25 -4.30
N THR A 247 3.64 1.97 -3.06
CA THR A 247 4.97 2.30 -2.49
C THR A 247 6.08 1.56 -3.25
N LEU A 248 5.92 0.26 -3.54
CA LEU A 248 6.92 -0.49 -4.30
C LEU A 248 6.96 -0.05 -5.77
N LEU A 249 5.81 0.24 -6.39
CA LEU A 249 5.74 0.78 -7.75
C LEU A 249 6.42 2.15 -7.85
N LEU A 250 6.28 3.01 -6.84
CA LEU A 250 7.00 4.28 -6.72
C LEU A 250 8.53 4.05 -6.66
N VAL A 251 8.99 3.13 -5.80
CA VAL A 251 10.42 2.77 -5.69
C VAL A 251 10.98 2.22 -7.01
N VAL A 252 10.24 1.30 -7.66
CA VAL A 252 10.59 0.78 -9.00
C VAL A 252 10.68 1.91 -10.00
N SER A 253 9.65 2.75 -10.09
CA SER A 253 9.52 3.79 -11.10
C SER A 253 10.58 4.89 -10.94
N VAL A 254 10.86 5.33 -9.71
CA VAL A 254 11.96 6.28 -9.43
C VAL A 254 13.32 5.65 -9.76
N ALA A 255 13.57 4.39 -9.39
CA ALA A 255 14.82 3.71 -9.72
C ALA A 255 15.01 3.57 -11.26
N ARG A 256 13.97 3.12 -11.98
CA ARG A 256 13.98 3.07 -13.45
C ARG A 256 14.17 4.46 -14.06
N TYR A 257 13.53 5.50 -13.52
CA TYR A 257 13.64 6.85 -14.05
C TYR A 257 15.06 7.42 -13.91
N VAL A 258 15.68 7.29 -12.72
CA VAL A 258 17.06 7.74 -12.47
C VAL A 258 18.08 7.05 -13.40
N ARG A 259 17.80 5.82 -13.85
CA ARG A 259 18.63 5.06 -14.80
C ARG A 259 18.34 5.38 -16.26
N ASP A 260 17.08 5.25 -16.67
CA ASP A 260 16.65 5.23 -18.07
C ASP A 260 16.30 6.62 -18.61
N ARG A 261 16.01 7.59 -17.71
CA ARG A 261 15.51 8.96 -18.00
C ARG A 261 14.26 9.05 -18.89
N GLN A 262 13.51 7.96 -19.04
CA GLN A 262 12.30 7.91 -19.87
C GLN A 262 11.06 8.44 -19.11
N MET A 263 10.35 9.40 -19.72
CA MET A 263 9.13 10.04 -19.18
C MET A 263 8.12 9.09 -18.52
N ARG A 264 7.85 7.93 -19.14
CA ARG A 264 6.92 6.91 -18.62
C ARG A 264 7.19 6.50 -17.16
N TRP A 265 8.46 6.45 -16.75
CA TRP A 265 8.82 6.09 -15.38
C TRP A 265 8.57 7.22 -14.39
N LEU A 266 8.62 8.49 -14.80
CA LEU A 266 8.25 9.61 -13.93
C LEU A 266 6.72 9.73 -13.82
N ILE A 267 5.99 9.48 -14.91
CA ILE A 267 4.52 9.40 -14.90
C ILE A 267 4.07 8.25 -13.97
N LEU A 268 4.65 7.05 -14.10
CA LEU A 268 4.35 5.92 -13.20
C LEU A 268 4.70 6.21 -11.74
N ALA A 269 5.79 6.94 -11.47
CA ALA A 269 6.13 7.37 -10.12
C ALA A 269 5.08 8.34 -9.54
N ALA A 270 4.65 9.34 -10.31
CA ALA A 270 3.67 10.32 -9.86
C ALA A 270 2.25 9.73 -9.74
N LEU A 271 1.87 8.82 -10.63
CA LEU A 271 0.64 8.02 -10.51
C LEU A 271 0.67 7.14 -9.25
N ALA A 272 1.76 6.41 -9.02
CA ALA A 272 1.91 5.57 -7.82
C ALA A 272 1.87 6.40 -6.53
N PHE A 273 2.49 7.59 -6.52
CA PHE A 273 2.38 8.51 -5.40
C PHE A 273 0.93 9.00 -5.17
N SER A 274 0.25 9.44 -6.23
CA SER A 274 -1.15 9.91 -6.16
C SER A 274 -2.10 8.79 -5.70
N LEU A 275 -1.94 7.57 -6.18
CA LEU A 275 -2.72 6.40 -5.77
C LEU A 275 -2.42 5.98 -4.31
N SER A 276 -1.17 6.04 -3.86
CA SER A 276 -0.81 5.82 -2.45
C SER A 276 -1.48 6.86 -1.54
N TYR A 277 -1.42 8.14 -1.93
CA TYR A 277 -2.05 9.25 -1.22
C TYR A 277 -3.57 9.10 -1.17
N ALA A 278 -4.20 8.73 -2.29
CA ALA A 278 -5.62 8.40 -2.39
C ALA A 278 -6.01 7.07 -1.71
N THR A 279 -5.08 6.38 -1.05
CA THR A 279 -5.31 5.11 -0.33
C THR A 279 -5.24 5.30 1.18
N LYS A 280 -4.13 5.83 1.73
CA LYS A 280 -3.94 5.94 3.19
C LYS A 280 -3.01 7.07 3.60
N GLU A 281 -3.31 7.68 4.74
CA GLU A 281 -2.57 8.75 5.42
C GLU A 281 -1.16 8.30 5.83
N ALA A 282 -0.93 6.99 6.01
CA ALA A 282 0.40 6.41 6.22
C ALA A 282 1.40 6.74 5.08
N THR A 283 0.92 7.18 3.91
CA THR A 283 1.75 7.79 2.86
C THR A 283 2.60 8.96 3.38
N PHE A 284 2.15 9.71 4.40
CA PHE A 284 2.96 10.76 5.05
C PHE A 284 4.25 10.19 5.69
N LEU A 285 4.21 8.97 6.24
CA LEU A 285 5.39 8.30 6.78
C LEU A 285 6.35 7.87 5.67
N THR A 286 5.83 7.36 4.54
CA THR A 286 6.64 7.06 3.35
C THR A 286 7.30 8.33 2.78
N VAL A 287 6.57 9.46 2.74
CA VAL A 287 7.14 10.77 2.36
C VAL A 287 8.26 11.19 3.32
N ALA A 288 8.09 10.99 4.63
CA ALA A 288 9.12 11.31 5.61
C ALA A 288 10.40 10.48 5.39
N VAL A 289 10.30 9.15 5.24
CA VAL A 289 11.47 8.26 5.07
C VAL A 289 12.15 8.44 3.72
N PHE A 290 11.38 8.58 2.63
CA PHE A 290 11.99 8.77 1.31
C PHE A 290 12.55 10.19 1.17
N GLY A 291 11.82 11.20 1.68
CA GLY A 291 12.24 12.60 1.68
C GLY A 291 13.50 12.86 2.51
N SER A 292 13.62 12.24 3.70
CA SER A 292 14.84 12.36 4.51
C SER A 292 16.05 11.70 3.86
N PHE A 293 15.86 10.55 3.20
CA PHE A 293 16.93 9.90 2.43
C PHE A 293 17.37 10.75 1.23
N PHE A 294 16.43 11.27 0.44
CA PHE A 294 16.77 12.12 -0.71
C PHE A 294 17.38 13.47 -0.28
N GLY A 295 16.92 14.06 0.82
CA GLY A 295 17.54 15.25 1.42
C GLY A 295 18.98 15.00 1.87
N GLY A 296 19.23 13.89 2.57
CA GLY A 296 20.58 13.46 2.94
C GLY A 296 21.47 13.16 1.74
N LEU A 297 20.93 12.56 0.68
CA LEU A 297 21.66 12.30 -0.57
C LEU A 297 21.98 13.59 -1.35
N ILE A 298 21.08 14.59 -1.34
CA ILE A 298 21.36 15.93 -1.88
C ILE A 298 22.46 16.62 -1.06
N ALA A 299 22.38 16.60 0.28
CA ALA A 299 23.40 17.18 1.15
C ALA A 299 24.77 16.52 0.94
N TRP A 300 24.81 15.19 0.80
CA TRP A 300 26.02 14.44 0.45
C TRP A 300 26.56 14.86 -0.93
N GLU A 301 25.72 14.88 -1.97
CA GLU A 301 26.17 15.28 -3.31
C GLU A 301 26.71 16.71 -3.34
N LEU A 302 26.07 17.67 -2.68
CA LEU A 302 26.57 19.06 -2.60
C LEU A 302 27.98 19.11 -2.00
N GLY A 303 28.23 18.37 -0.91
CA GLY A 303 29.53 18.31 -0.25
C GLY A 303 30.63 17.60 -1.04
N LEU A 304 30.32 16.87 -2.12
CA LEU A 304 31.34 16.31 -3.02
C LEU A 304 32.12 17.42 -3.77
N LYS A 305 31.52 18.60 -3.97
CA LYS A 305 32.17 19.73 -4.67
C LYS A 305 33.34 20.35 -3.92
N TRP A 306 33.44 20.12 -2.61
CA TRP A 306 34.43 20.77 -1.74
C TRP A 306 35.47 19.77 -1.25
N PRO A 307 36.71 19.79 -1.79
CA PRO A 307 37.80 18.98 -1.25
C PRO A 307 38.28 19.56 0.09
N VAL A 308 38.36 18.71 1.11
CA VAL A 308 38.75 19.09 2.48
C VAL A 308 40.18 18.65 2.77
N ARG A 309 40.53 17.41 2.44
CA ARG A 309 41.86 16.82 2.71
C ARG A 309 43.02 17.51 1.97
N SER A 310 42.76 18.27 0.90
CA SER A 310 43.80 19.07 0.23
C SER A 310 44.11 20.41 0.91
N ARG A 311 43.40 20.76 1.99
CA ARG A 311 43.55 22.03 2.73
C ARG A 311 44.16 21.86 4.13
N VAL A 312 44.51 20.63 4.54
CA VAL A 312 45.05 20.31 5.86
C VAL A 312 46.17 19.30 5.70
N ASN A 313 47.32 19.54 6.33
CA ASN A 313 48.43 18.58 6.31
C ASN A 313 48.01 17.30 7.07
N PRO A 314 48.00 16.11 6.43
CA PRO A 314 47.53 14.89 7.08
C PRO A 314 48.42 14.41 8.24
N GLU A 315 49.69 14.82 8.30
CA GLU A 315 50.64 14.35 9.33
C GLU A 315 50.41 14.98 10.71
N THR A 316 49.77 16.16 10.78
CA THR A 316 49.50 16.87 12.04
C THR A 316 48.10 16.60 12.60
N SER A 317 47.24 15.87 11.87
CA SER A 317 45.86 15.60 12.31
C SER A 317 45.74 14.27 13.08
N ARG A 318 45.41 14.37 14.37
CA ARG A 318 45.07 13.21 15.22
C ARG A 318 43.69 12.59 14.91
N TRP A 319 42.92 13.19 14.00
CA TRP A 319 41.54 12.82 13.67
C TRP A 319 41.37 12.48 12.18
N TYR A 320 40.40 11.63 11.85
CA TYR A 320 40.09 11.25 10.46
C TYR A 320 39.52 12.44 9.67
N ILE A 321 40.27 12.92 8.67
CA ILE A 321 39.84 13.97 7.75
C ILE A 321 39.25 13.33 6.48
N PRO A 322 37.97 13.59 6.14
CA PRO A 322 37.37 13.08 4.91
C PRO A 322 37.94 13.74 3.67
N ARG A 323 37.93 13.05 2.53
CA ARG A 323 38.46 13.57 1.26
C ARG A 323 37.69 14.81 0.79
N THR A 324 36.36 14.75 0.87
CA THR A 324 35.42 15.82 0.50
C THR A 324 34.57 16.22 1.70
N ALA A 325 33.86 17.35 1.61
CA ALA A 325 32.95 17.84 2.65
C ALA A 325 31.66 17.01 2.80
N ALA A 326 31.41 16.02 1.93
CA ALA A 326 30.16 15.25 1.91
C ALA A 326 29.73 14.63 3.27
N PRO A 327 30.63 14.12 4.14
CA PRO A 327 30.24 13.69 5.49
C PRO A 327 29.89 14.86 6.42
N ILE A 328 30.51 16.04 6.23
CA ILE A 328 30.28 17.25 7.02
C ILE A 328 28.92 17.87 6.63
N THR A 329 28.61 17.94 5.33
CA THR A 329 27.30 18.43 4.85
C THR A 329 26.18 17.46 5.19
N LEU A 330 26.42 16.15 5.19
CA LEU A 330 25.47 15.15 5.68
C LEU A 330 25.25 15.28 7.20
N LEU A 331 26.31 15.47 7.99
CA LEU A 331 26.18 15.69 9.44
C LEU A 331 25.42 16.99 9.76
N ALA A 332 25.74 18.08 9.06
CA ALA A 332 25.03 19.34 9.18
C ALA A 332 23.55 19.20 8.79
N TYR A 333 23.24 18.47 7.72
CA TYR A 333 21.87 18.12 7.35
C TYR A 333 21.16 17.35 8.46
N LEU A 334 21.78 16.30 9.04
CA LEU A 334 21.18 15.51 10.12
C LEU A 334 20.96 16.33 11.40
N LEU A 335 21.85 17.25 11.74
CA LEU A 335 21.69 18.16 12.89
C LEU A 335 20.56 19.17 12.66
N VAL A 336 20.52 19.83 11.50
CA VAL A 336 19.48 20.81 11.16
C VAL A 336 18.12 20.13 11.01
N ALA A 337 18.04 19.00 10.29
CA ALA A 337 16.81 18.22 10.14
C ALA A 337 16.35 17.61 11.47
N GLY A 338 17.27 17.17 12.34
CA GLY A 338 16.94 16.67 13.68
C GLY A 338 16.37 17.76 14.59
N LEU A 339 16.93 18.97 14.56
CA LEU A 339 16.39 20.11 15.29
C LEU A 339 15.03 20.56 14.74
N ALA A 340 14.91 20.66 13.41
CA ALA A 340 13.64 21.00 12.75
C ALA A 340 12.56 19.96 13.05
N ALA A 341 12.89 18.66 13.00
CA ALA A 341 11.98 17.58 13.36
C ALA A 341 11.58 17.64 14.84
N LYS A 342 12.50 17.94 15.76
CA LYS A 342 12.17 18.13 17.19
C LYS A 342 11.15 19.26 17.39
N VAL A 343 11.35 20.40 16.73
CA VAL A 343 10.41 21.54 16.79
C VAL A 343 9.07 21.18 16.14
N PHE A 344 9.10 20.56 14.95
CA PHE A 344 7.91 20.13 14.23
C PHE A 344 7.07 19.12 15.00
N PHE A 345 7.67 18.07 15.57
CA PHE A 345 6.93 17.08 16.36
C PHE A 345 6.44 17.62 17.70
N ALA A 346 7.15 18.58 18.32
CA ALA A 346 6.64 19.28 19.50
C ALA A 346 5.40 20.13 19.16
N TRP A 347 5.45 20.88 18.05
CA TRP A 347 4.31 21.64 17.53
C TRP A 347 3.15 20.73 17.13
N LEU A 348 3.42 19.63 16.41
CA LEU A 348 2.41 18.66 15.97
C LEU A 348 1.71 18.00 17.17
N LYS A 349 2.45 17.67 18.24
CA LYS A 349 1.87 17.17 19.48
C LYS A 349 1.00 18.23 20.16
N ALA A 350 1.45 19.48 20.26
CA ALA A 350 0.67 20.56 20.85
C ALA A 350 -0.61 20.84 20.06
N LEU A 351 -0.53 20.88 18.72
CA LEU A 351 -1.68 21.03 17.83
C LEU A 351 -2.65 19.86 17.96
N SER A 352 -2.14 18.62 17.98
CA SER A 352 -2.96 17.41 18.14
C SER A 352 -3.72 17.40 19.47
N ILE A 353 -3.09 17.80 20.57
CA ILE A 353 -3.76 17.99 21.87
C ILE A 353 -4.82 19.09 21.76
N TYR A 354 -4.50 20.23 21.14
CA TYR A 354 -5.42 21.36 21.00
C TYR A 354 -6.69 21.00 20.22
N VAL A 355 -6.59 20.39 19.04
CA VAL A 355 -7.76 20.07 18.19
C VAL A 355 -8.61 18.91 18.71
N THR A 356 -8.06 18.08 19.60
CA THR A 356 -8.74 16.93 20.20
C THR A 356 -9.41 17.27 21.55
N ASP A 357 -9.16 18.45 22.12
CA ASP A 357 -9.97 18.98 23.23
C ASP A 357 -11.36 19.40 22.70
N PRO A 358 -12.47 18.80 23.18
CA PRO A 358 -13.83 19.11 22.70
C PRO A 358 -14.23 20.59 22.79
N LYS A 359 -13.56 21.39 23.62
CA LYS A 359 -13.76 22.85 23.71
C LYS A 359 -13.28 23.59 22.46
N ASN A 360 -12.25 23.06 21.79
CA ASN A 360 -11.60 23.69 20.65
C ASN A 360 -12.01 23.06 19.32
N THR A 361 -12.47 21.79 19.31
CA THR A 361 -12.82 21.06 18.08
C THR A 361 -13.74 21.87 17.14
N PRO A 362 -14.83 22.52 17.59
CA PRO A 362 -15.67 23.33 16.68
C PRO A 362 -14.93 24.51 16.02
N ALA A 363 -13.98 25.13 16.74
CA ALA A 363 -13.17 26.21 16.18
C ALA A 363 -12.09 25.70 15.22
N ALA A 364 -11.55 24.49 15.48
CA ALA A 364 -10.63 23.81 14.58
C ALA A 364 -11.34 23.35 13.28
N ASP A 365 -12.56 22.80 13.39
CA ASP A 365 -13.38 22.38 12.25
C ASP A 365 -13.70 23.58 11.34
N LEU A 366 -14.14 24.71 11.92
CA LEU A 366 -14.38 25.96 11.18
C LEU A 366 -13.11 26.51 10.52
N TYR A 367 -11.96 26.43 11.19
CA TYR A 367 -10.67 26.85 10.61
C TYR A 367 -10.28 25.97 9.42
N VAL A 368 -10.41 24.65 9.56
CA VAL A 368 -10.12 23.67 8.50
C VAL A 368 -11.08 23.85 7.32
N GLN A 369 -12.37 24.06 7.56
CA GLN A 369 -13.34 24.40 6.51
C GLN A 369 -12.93 25.69 5.76
N GLY A 370 -12.47 26.72 6.49
CA GLY A 370 -11.90 27.93 5.90
C GLY A 370 -10.62 27.70 5.07
N LEU A 371 -9.85 26.64 5.34
CA LEU A 371 -8.74 26.21 4.46
C LEU A 371 -9.25 25.50 3.20
N LYS A 372 -10.26 24.63 3.32
CA LYS A 372 -10.89 23.94 2.18
C LYS A 372 -11.41 24.95 1.15
N ASP A 373 -12.26 25.88 1.59
CA ASP A 373 -12.90 26.86 0.70
C ASP A 373 -11.87 27.79 0.01
N LYS A 374 -10.83 28.25 0.73
CA LYS A 374 -9.71 29.00 0.14
C LYS A 374 -8.94 28.16 -0.89
N THR A 375 -8.78 26.86 -0.64
CA THR A 375 -8.03 25.96 -1.53
C THR A 375 -8.80 25.70 -2.82
N VAL A 376 -10.11 25.44 -2.72
CA VAL A 376 -11.01 25.32 -3.89
C VAL A 376 -10.98 26.60 -4.74
N ALA A 377 -10.94 27.78 -4.12
CA ALA A 377 -10.84 29.05 -4.83
C ALA A 377 -9.46 29.30 -5.50
N ILE A 378 -8.36 28.79 -4.93
CA ILE A 378 -6.99 29.08 -5.40
C ILE A 378 -6.48 28.05 -6.44
N VAL A 379 -6.82 26.76 -6.30
CA VAL A 379 -6.31 25.69 -7.18
C VAL A 379 -6.54 25.95 -8.68
N PRO A 380 -7.71 26.44 -9.14
CA PRO A 380 -7.92 26.78 -10.56
C PRO A 380 -6.93 27.83 -11.09
N TRP A 381 -6.61 28.86 -10.30
CA TRP A 381 -5.65 29.89 -10.69
C TRP A 381 -4.22 29.35 -10.81
N ILE A 382 -3.83 28.41 -9.94
CA ILE A 382 -2.54 27.70 -10.08
C ILE A 382 -2.50 26.92 -11.39
N GLY A 383 -3.60 26.25 -11.75
CA GLY A 383 -3.75 25.57 -13.05
C GLY A 383 -3.63 26.51 -14.25
N ILE A 384 -4.28 27.68 -14.20
CA ILE A 384 -4.20 28.71 -15.25
C ILE A 384 -2.76 29.25 -15.38
N ILE A 385 -2.10 29.59 -14.27
CA ILE A 385 -0.71 30.07 -14.28
C ILE A 385 0.25 29.01 -14.84
N LEU A 386 0.06 27.74 -14.49
CA LEU A 386 0.83 26.61 -15.05
C LEU A 386 0.58 26.46 -16.55
N GLY A 387 -0.68 26.61 -17.01
CA GLY A 387 -1.04 26.59 -18.43
C GLY A 387 -0.37 27.72 -19.22
N ILE A 388 -0.43 28.97 -18.71
CA ILE A 388 0.24 30.12 -19.31
C ILE A 388 1.76 29.91 -19.37
N TYR A 389 2.37 29.36 -18.31
CA TYR A 389 3.79 29.03 -18.29
C TYR A 389 4.16 28.01 -19.37
N VAL A 390 3.39 26.92 -19.52
CA VAL A 390 3.59 25.91 -20.56
C VAL A 390 3.39 26.50 -21.97
N LEU A 391 2.35 27.29 -22.19
CA LEU A 391 2.14 28.00 -23.46
C LEU A 391 3.30 28.96 -23.79
N SER A 392 3.92 29.58 -22.77
CA SER A 392 5.10 30.44 -22.98
C SER A 392 6.34 29.65 -23.41
N ILE A 393 6.46 28.37 -23.04
CA ILE A 393 7.54 27.48 -23.49
C ILE A 393 7.24 27.00 -24.92
N LEU A 394 6.03 26.51 -25.19
CA LEU A 394 5.60 26.06 -26.51
C LEU A 394 5.70 27.20 -27.55
N GLY A 395 5.34 28.42 -27.18
CA GLY A 395 5.54 29.60 -28.03
C GLY A 395 7.01 29.88 -28.33
N ARG A 396 7.91 29.77 -27.34
CA ARG A 396 9.37 29.90 -27.57
C ARG A 396 9.90 28.80 -28.48
N GLU A 397 9.39 27.59 -28.35
CA GLU A 397 9.72 26.44 -29.21
C GLU A 397 9.27 26.69 -30.66
N MET A 398 8.01 27.11 -30.88
CA MET A 398 7.48 27.48 -32.20
C MET A 398 8.23 28.65 -32.85
N PHE A 399 8.68 29.65 -32.07
CA PHE A 399 9.46 30.78 -32.58
C PHE A 399 10.98 30.49 -32.70
N GLY A 400 11.42 29.23 -32.53
CA GLY A 400 12.85 28.86 -32.61
C GLY A 400 13.72 29.41 -31.47
N LYS A 401 13.12 30.03 -30.45
CA LYS A 401 13.79 30.66 -29.29
C LYS A 401 13.99 29.67 -28.15
N LEU A 402 14.35 28.43 -28.48
CA LEU A 402 14.84 27.46 -27.51
C LEU A 402 16.20 27.90 -26.97
N PRO A 403 16.55 27.59 -25.70
CA PRO A 403 17.94 27.65 -25.26
C PRO A 403 18.81 26.77 -26.16
N PRO A 404 20.00 27.21 -26.59
CA PRO A 404 20.85 26.42 -27.48
C PRO A 404 21.22 25.07 -26.81
N PRO A 405 21.40 23.98 -27.57
CA PRO A 405 21.63 22.65 -27.01
C PRO A 405 22.88 22.64 -26.11
N GLY A 406 22.68 22.44 -24.81
CA GLY A 406 23.74 22.55 -23.82
C GLY A 406 23.23 22.50 -22.38
N ARG A 407 24.17 22.44 -21.42
CA ARG A 407 23.86 22.52 -19.99
C ARG A 407 23.79 23.99 -19.58
N HIS A 408 22.67 24.43 -19.02
CA HIS A 408 22.43 25.84 -18.67
C HIS A 408 22.27 26.06 -17.16
N GLY A 409 22.44 27.31 -16.72
CA GLY A 409 22.21 27.72 -15.33
C GLY A 409 22.96 26.85 -14.32
N LEU A 410 22.25 26.35 -13.30
CA LEU A 410 22.83 25.52 -12.23
C LEU A 410 23.39 24.18 -12.75
N ALA A 411 22.90 23.63 -13.86
CA ALA A 411 23.36 22.34 -14.40
C ALA A 411 24.80 22.38 -14.95
N THR A 412 25.33 23.57 -15.25
CA THR A 412 26.76 23.78 -15.60
C THR A 412 27.68 23.44 -14.43
N ARG A 413 27.27 23.74 -13.19
CA ARG A 413 28.13 23.70 -11.99
C ARG A 413 28.20 22.31 -11.35
N ILE A 414 27.82 21.24 -12.05
CA ILE A 414 27.47 19.93 -11.48
C ILE A 414 28.12 18.81 -12.30
N ASP A 415 28.89 17.94 -11.63
CA ASP A 415 29.51 16.75 -12.23
C ASP A 415 28.45 15.63 -12.40
N PRO A 416 28.10 15.22 -13.63
CA PRO A 416 27.08 14.19 -13.86
C PRO A 416 27.46 12.80 -13.33
N LYS A 417 28.76 12.47 -13.25
CA LYS A 417 29.24 11.16 -12.80
C LYS A 417 29.14 11.03 -11.29
N GLN A 418 29.49 12.10 -10.56
CA GLN A 418 29.49 12.18 -9.09
C GLN A 418 28.12 12.59 -8.51
N GLN A 419 27.43 13.55 -9.13
CA GLN A 419 26.23 14.22 -8.60
C GLN A 419 24.95 13.84 -9.38
N ARG A 420 24.76 12.54 -9.59
CA ARG A 420 23.68 11.98 -10.44
C ARG A 420 22.27 12.38 -10.01
N LEU A 421 21.99 12.66 -8.74
CA LEU A 421 20.64 13.05 -8.29
C LEU A 421 20.36 14.51 -8.63
N LEU A 422 21.29 15.42 -8.29
CA LEU A 422 21.21 16.83 -8.66
C LEU A 422 21.20 17.01 -10.18
N ASP A 423 22.00 16.22 -10.91
CA ASP A 423 21.94 16.14 -12.37
C ASP A 423 20.55 15.67 -12.86
N THR A 424 19.97 14.64 -12.26
CA THR A 424 18.62 14.15 -12.64
C THR A 424 17.53 15.18 -12.42
N ILE A 425 17.61 15.99 -11.37
CA ILE A 425 16.65 17.05 -11.08
C ILE A 425 16.82 18.23 -12.04
N LEU A 426 18.07 18.68 -12.28
CA LEU A 426 18.35 19.91 -13.02
C LEU A 426 18.53 19.74 -14.54
N THR A 427 18.58 18.50 -15.03
CA THR A 427 18.54 18.16 -16.48
C THR A 427 17.21 17.54 -16.90
N MET A 428 16.19 17.58 -16.04
CA MET A 428 14.87 17.03 -16.34
C MET A 428 14.17 17.83 -17.45
N PRO A 429 13.73 17.19 -18.56
CA PRO A 429 12.93 17.87 -19.57
C PRO A 429 11.61 18.35 -18.95
N TRP A 430 11.17 19.57 -19.27
CA TRP A 430 9.99 20.18 -18.64
C TRP A 430 8.72 19.35 -18.86
N THR A 431 8.59 18.74 -20.04
CA THR A 431 7.49 17.84 -20.39
C THR A 431 7.33 16.67 -19.41
N HIS A 432 8.45 16.17 -18.87
CA HIS A 432 8.43 14.98 -18.03
C HIS A 432 7.76 15.27 -16.68
N TRP A 433 8.12 16.37 -16.02
CA TRP A 433 7.44 16.76 -14.78
C TRP A 433 6.04 17.28 -15.04
N PHE A 434 5.80 18.01 -16.14
CA PHE A 434 4.48 18.51 -16.48
C PHE A 434 3.45 17.38 -16.66
N PHE A 435 3.74 16.39 -17.51
CA PHE A 435 2.83 15.26 -17.70
C PHE A 435 2.71 14.37 -16.45
N ALA A 436 3.76 14.23 -15.65
CA ALA A 436 3.69 13.51 -14.38
C ALA A 436 2.78 14.21 -13.35
N VAL A 437 2.88 15.54 -13.23
CA VAL A 437 2.00 16.36 -12.38
C VAL A 437 0.56 16.32 -12.90
N LEU A 438 0.35 16.47 -14.21
CA LEU A 438 -0.98 16.41 -14.84
C LEU A 438 -1.68 15.06 -14.60
N CYS A 439 -0.96 13.94 -14.80
CA CYS A 439 -1.51 12.60 -14.56
C CYS A 439 -1.82 12.36 -13.06
N ALA A 440 -0.95 12.83 -12.15
CA ALA A 440 -1.18 12.71 -10.72
C ALA A 440 -2.40 13.52 -10.25
N TRP A 441 -2.57 14.75 -10.77
CA TRP A 441 -3.74 15.59 -10.49
C TRP A 441 -5.02 15.05 -11.12
N ALA A 442 -4.97 14.49 -12.33
CA ALA A 442 -6.13 13.86 -12.95
C ALA A 442 -6.66 12.70 -12.07
N VAL A 443 -5.78 11.82 -11.59
CA VAL A 443 -6.15 10.74 -10.66
C VAL A 443 -6.67 11.29 -9.33
N PHE A 444 -6.02 12.31 -8.76
CA PHE A 444 -6.47 12.95 -7.52
C PHE A 444 -7.90 13.50 -7.67
N LEU A 445 -8.17 14.28 -8.72
CA LEU A 445 -9.49 14.86 -8.96
C LEU A 445 -10.55 13.79 -9.17
N VAL A 446 -10.30 12.81 -10.05
CA VAL A 446 -11.24 11.72 -10.37
C VAL A 446 -11.66 10.94 -9.11
N LEU A 447 -10.72 10.63 -8.21
CA LEU A 447 -11.01 9.85 -6.99
C LEU A 447 -11.57 10.69 -5.85
N PHE A 448 -10.97 11.83 -5.51
CA PHE A 448 -11.43 12.61 -4.35
C PHE A 448 -12.73 13.38 -4.61
N THR A 449 -13.02 13.77 -5.86
CA THR A 449 -14.31 14.40 -6.21
C THR A 449 -15.43 13.40 -6.51
N VAL A 450 -15.18 12.09 -6.32
CA VAL A 450 -16.11 10.99 -6.60
C VAL A 450 -16.69 11.10 -8.01
N LEU A 451 -15.83 10.89 -9.00
CA LEU A 451 -16.13 11.07 -10.43
C LEU A 451 -16.82 12.40 -10.73
N PHE A 452 -16.34 13.49 -10.12
CA PHE A 452 -16.84 14.87 -10.26
C PHE A 452 -18.25 15.15 -9.72
N THR A 453 -18.85 14.23 -8.95
CA THR A 453 -20.13 14.52 -8.26
C THR A 453 -19.96 15.48 -7.07
N ASN A 454 -18.80 15.47 -6.40
CA ASN A 454 -18.48 16.33 -5.27
C ASN A 454 -17.17 17.11 -5.49
N ILE A 455 -17.18 18.08 -6.41
CA ILE A 455 -15.97 18.88 -6.73
C ILE A 455 -15.53 19.76 -5.55
N ARG A 456 -16.47 20.47 -4.90
CA ARG A 456 -16.15 21.43 -3.83
C ARG A 456 -15.64 20.74 -2.55
N GLY A 457 -16.29 19.65 -2.12
CA GLY A 457 -15.79 18.84 -1.02
C GLY A 457 -14.47 18.18 -1.43
N GLY A 458 -14.47 17.35 -2.47
CA GLY A 458 -13.34 16.50 -2.85
C GLY A 458 -11.98 17.19 -2.92
N ILE A 459 -11.88 18.38 -3.53
CA ILE A 459 -10.59 19.11 -3.59
C ILE A 459 -10.15 19.60 -2.21
N GLY A 460 -11.07 20.12 -1.40
CA GLY A 460 -10.77 20.63 -0.06
C GLY A 460 -10.49 19.49 0.93
N ASP A 461 -11.38 18.49 0.96
CA ASP A 461 -11.31 17.35 1.84
C ASP A 461 -10.09 16.47 1.54
N GLY A 462 -9.84 16.19 0.27
CA GLY A 462 -8.69 15.37 -0.16
C GLY A 462 -7.33 15.96 0.20
N ILE A 463 -7.23 17.29 0.37
CA ILE A 463 -5.98 17.96 0.80
C ILE A 463 -5.93 18.12 2.34
N TRP A 464 -7.04 18.52 2.97
CA TRP A 464 -7.04 18.97 4.37
C TRP A 464 -7.72 18.02 5.35
N GLN A 465 -8.83 17.39 4.98
CA GLN A 465 -9.66 16.62 5.91
C GLN A 465 -8.93 15.34 6.37
N GLY A 466 -8.24 14.65 5.46
CA GLY A 466 -7.38 13.51 5.81
C GLY A 466 -6.18 13.87 6.70
N LEU A 467 -5.54 15.02 6.46
CA LEU A 467 -4.45 15.51 7.31
C LEU A 467 -4.94 15.92 8.70
N TYR A 468 -6.07 16.62 8.77
CA TYR A 468 -6.69 17.05 10.03
C TYR A 468 -7.10 15.85 10.90
N TYR A 469 -7.79 14.88 10.30
CA TYR A 469 -8.15 13.62 10.94
C TYR A 469 -6.91 12.85 11.44
N TRP A 470 -5.87 12.74 10.62
CA TRP A 470 -4.60 12.09 11.02
C TRP A 470 -3.92 12.79 12.22
N ILE A 471 -4.07 14.11 12.36
CA ILE A 471 -3.58 14.88 13.51
C ILE A 471 -4.42 14.59 14.76
N GLN A 472 -5.75 14.50 14.65
CA GLN A 472 -6.64 14.12 15.77
C GLN A 472 -6.32 12.70 16.30
N GLN A 473 -6.11 11.73 15.40
CA GLN A 473 -5.88 10.33 15.81
C GLN A 473 -4.58 10.09 16.60
N GLN A 474 -3.63 11.04 16.64
CA GLN A 474 -2.38 10.85 17.41
C GLN A 474 -2.63 10.75 18.93
N GLN A 475 -3.64 11.42 19.49
CA GLN A 475 -3.97 11.27 20.92
C GLN A 475 -4.75 9.97 21.22
N VAL A 476 -5.42 9.39 20.21
CA VAL A 476 -6.23 8.15 20.36
C VAL A 476 -5.34 6.91 20.51
N ALA A 477 -4.10 6.96 20.00
CA ALA A 477 -3.07 5.91 20.16
C ALA A 477 -3.60 4.48 19.90
N ARG A 478 -4.34 4.32 18.80
CA ARG A 478 -5.14 3.12 18.47
C ARG A 478 -4.36 1.82 18.66
N GLY A 479 -5.00 0.87 19.36
CA GLY A 479 -4.41 -0.41 19.73
C GLY A 479 -3.58 -0.36 21.02
N GLY A 480 -2.93 0.76 21.36
CA GLY A 480 -2.12 0.88 22.58
C GLY A 480 -0.93 -0.08 22.63
N GLN A 481 -0.40 -0.48 21.47
CA GLN A 481 0.66 -1.51 21.40
C GLN A 481 2.04 -0.95 21.80
N PRO A 482 2.91 -1.76 22.44
CA PRO A 482 4.25 -1.36 22.87
C PRO A 482 5.17 -0.94 21.71
N TRP A 483 6.25 -0.22 22.03
CA TRP A 483 7.29 0.13 21.04
C TRP A 483 7.96 -1.11 20.42
N TYR A 484 8.05 -2.23 21.14
CA TYR A 484 8.63 -3.48 20.65
C TYR A 484 7.64 -4.38 19.87
N TYR A 485 6.43 -3.91 19.60
CA TYR A 485 5.36 -4.72 18.97
C TYR A 485 5.80 -5.45 17.69
N TYR A 486 6.42 -4.75 16.74
CA TYR A 486 6.92 -5.37 15.50
C TYR A 486 8.18 -6.22 15.71
N LEU A 487 8.94 -6.00 16.79
CA LEU A 487 10.07 -6.85 17.18
C LEU A 487 9.61 -8.19 17.79
N LEU A 488 8.34 -8.29 18.17
CA LEU A 488 7.69 -9.52 18.62
C LEU A 488 6.95 -10.18 17.45
N LEU A 489 6.20 -9.40 16.65
CA LEU A 489 5.42 -9.90 15.52
C LEU A 489 6.29 -10.42 14.35
N ILE A 490 7.31 -9.67 13.91
CA ILE A 490 8.10 -10.05 12.72
C ILE A 490 8.85 -11.40 12.89
N PRO A 491 9.55 -11.69 14.01
CA PRO A 491 10.22 -12.98 14.19
C PRO A 491 9.28 -14.20 14.25
N LEU A 492 8.03 -14.01 14.72
CA LEU A 492 7.05 -15.09 14.80
C LEU A 492 6.61 -15.59 13.41
N TYR A 493 6.61 -14.73 12.38
CA TYR A 493 6.14 -15.10 11.04
C TYR A 493 7.26 -15.15 9.97
N GLU A 494 8.17 -14.17 9.94
CA GLU A 494 9.06 -13.94 8.79
C GLU A 494 10.50 -14.46 9.03
N GLN A 495 10.66 -15.73 9.44
CA GLN A 495 11.97 -16.26 9.88
C GLN A 495 13.09 -16.09 8.84
N ILE A 496 12.86 -16.54 7.59
CA ILE A 496 13.85 -16.39 6.51
C ILE A 496 14.06 -14.90 6.15
N GLY A 497 12.99 -14.11 6.15
CA GLY A 497 13.02 -12.68 5.84
C GLY A 497 13.83 -11.88 6.86
N LEU A 498 13.69 -12.18 8.15
CA LEU A 498 14.42 -11.54 9.23
C LEU A 498 15.93 -11.87 9.19
N VAL A 499 16.29 -13.16 9.16
CA VAL A 499 17.69 -13.59 9.23
C VAL A 499 18.47 -13.12 8.00
N PHE A 500 17.96 -13.38 6.79
CA PHE A 500 18.65 -12.92 5.59
C PHE A 500 18.48 -11.42 5.34
N GLY A 501 17.41 -10.79 5.86
CA GLY A 501 17.22 -9.34 5.83
C GLY A 501 18.33 -8.61 6.60
N LEU A 502 18.68 -9.08 7.78
CA LEU A 502 19.81 -8.56 8.58
C LEU A 502 21.15 -8.78 7.87
N VAL A 503 21.39 -9.97 7.29
CA VAL A 503 22.56 -10.22 6.42
C VAL A 503 22.58 -9.26 5.22
N GLY A 504 21.41 -8.97 4.66
CA GLY A 504 21.17 -7.98 3.60
C GLY A 504 21.57 -6.57 4.01
N VAL A 505 21.12 -6.10 5.19
CA VAL A 505 21.53 -4.79 5.76
C VAL A 505 23.05 -4.71 5.89
N ILE A 506 23.69 -5.71 6.50
CA ILE A 506 25.15 -5.77 6.66
C ILE A 506 25.85 -5.72 5.29
N ARG A 507 25.38 -6.52 4.32
CA ARG A 507 25.91 -6.54 2.94
C ARG A 507 25.69 -5.22 2.20
N CYS A 508 24.60 -4.51 2.45
CA CYS A 508 24.30 -3.19 1.91
C CYS A 508 25.20 -2.09 2.49
N ILE A 509 25.61 -2.20 3.76
CA ILE A 509 26.56 -1.29 4.41
C ILE A 509 28.00 -1.58 3.94
N VAL A 510 28.40 -2.86 3.89
CA VAL A 510 29.77 -3.29 3.51
C VAL A 510 30.04 -3.16 2.01
N ARG A 511 29.02 -3.29 1.15
CA ARG A 511 29.14 -3.10 -0.31
C ARG A 511 28.12 -2.08 -0.82
N PRO A 512 28.29 -0.80 -0.45
CA PRO A 512 27.27 0.22 -0.64
C PRO A 512 27.09 0.61 -2.10
N THR A 513 25.82 0.64 -2.51
CA THR A 513 25.35 1.43 -3.66
C THR A 513 24.23 2.33 -3.15
N ARG A 514 23.92 3.41 -3.87
CA ARG A 514 22.85 4.33 -3.46
C ARG A 514 21.51 3.62 -3.24
N PHE A 515 21.19 2.65 -4.10
CA PHE A 515 19.98 1.83 -3.99
C PHE A 515 20.03 0.84 -2.81
N ARG A 516 21.19 0.23 -2.53
CA ARG A 516 21.38 -0.63 -1.35
C ARG A 516 21.26 0.13 -0.04
N LEU A 517 21.85 1.32 0.03
CA LEU A 517 21.72 2.23 1.17
C LEU A 517 20.28 2.73 1.32
N PHE A 518 19.59 3.01 0.22
CA PHE A 518 18.16 3.33 0.24
C PHE A 518 17.31 2.19 0.80
N LEU A 519 17.49 0.94 0.34
CA LEU A 519 16.74 -0.21 0.87
C LEU A 519 16.99 -0.43 2.38
N ALA A 520 18.26 -0.32 2.82
CA ALA A 520 18.60 -0.42 4.23
C ALA A 520 18.00 0.72 5.06
N TYR A 521 18.04 1.97 4.56
CA TYR A 521 17.42 3.12 5.22
C TYR A 521 15.89 3.01 5.24
N TRP A 522 15.27 2.50 4.19
CA TRP A 522 13.83 2.27 4.11
C TRP A 522 13.37 1.23 5.14
N PHE A 523 14.05 0.08 5.24
CA PHE A 523 13.75 -0.92 6.26
C PHE A 523 13.93 -0.37 7.69
N VAL A 524 15.08 0.23 8.01
CA VAL A 524 15.37 0.74 9.36
C VAL A 524 14.49 1.95 9.71
N GLY A 525 14.24 2.84 8.74
CA GLY A 525 13.38 4.01 8.89
C GLY A 525 11.91 3.63 9.11
N ASN A 526 11.39 2.64 8.37
CA ASN A 526 10.04 2.13 8.60
C ASN A 526 9.95 1.38 9.93
N LEU A 527 10.92 0.51 10.26
CA LEU A 527 10.95 -0.17 11.56
C LEU A 527 10.95 0.85 12.72
N PHE A 528 11.72 1.93 12.62
CA PHE A 528 11.71 3.00 13.61
C PHE A 528 10.38 3.77 13.66
N LEU A 529 9.91 4.32 12.52
CA LEU A 529 8.72 5.17 12.52
C LEU A 529 7.44 4.42 12.89
N TYR A 530 7.21 3.21 12.37
CA TYR A 530 6.02 2.44 12.73
C TYR A 530 6.09 1.97 14.21
N SER A 531 7.27 1.66 14.75
CA SER A 531 7.43 1.34 16.18
C SER A 531 7.27 2.57 17.10
N TRP A 532 7.51 3.78 16.59
CA TRP A 532 7.35 5.05 17.30
C TRP A 532 5.94 5.64 17.19
N ALA A 533 5.22 5.39 16.08
CA ALA A 533 3.90 5.93 15.80
C ALA A 533 2.86 5.57 16.87
N ALA A 534 1.85 6.44 17.02
CA ALA A 534 0.79 6.26 18.00
C ALA A 534 -0.04 4.99 17.71
N GLU A 535 -0.59 4.88 16.48
CA GLU A 535 -1.22 3.65 15.99
C GLU A 535 -0.18 2.58 15.64
N LYS A 536 -0.41 1.35 16.11
CA LYS A 536 0.38 0.16 15.79
C LYS A 536 -0.53 -1.05 15.66
N MET A 537 -0.46 -1.74 14.53
CA MET A 537 -1.40 -2.80 14.14
C MET A 537 -0.70 -3.82 13.22
N PRO A 538 -1.15 -5.08 13.13
CA PRO A 538 -0.47 -6.09 12.31
C PRO A 538 -0.31 -5.71 10.84
N TRP A 539 -1.36 -5.15 10.21
CA TRP A 539 -1.35 -4.79 8.79
C TRP A 539 -0.21 -3.82 8.42
N LEU A 540 0.15 -2.90 9.33
CA LEU A 540 1.26 -1.96 9.12
C LEU A 540 2.63 -2.65 9.02
N MET A 541 2.77 -3.91 9.47
CA MET A 541 4.02 -4.66 9.38
C MET A 541 4.49 -4.83 7.93
N ILE A 542 3.58 -4.85 6.94
CA ILE A 542 3.94 -5.09 5.54
C ILE A 542 4.83 -3.97 4.97
N HIS A 543 4.68 -2.74 5.48
CA HIS A 543 5.57 -1.63 5.12
C HIS A 543 6.99 -1.79 5.70
N ILE A 544 7.17 -2.63 6.71
CA ILE A 544 8.47 -2.99 7.31
C ILE A 544 9.02 -4.27 6.65
N THR A 545 8.19 -5.31 6.47
CA THR A 545 8.62 -6.60 5.92
C THR A 545 8.92 -6.53 4.42
N MET A 546 8.23 -5.70 3.64
CA MET A 546 8.50 -5.54 2.20
C MET A 546 9.97 -5.15 1.89
N PRO A 547 10.54 -4.05 2.44
CA PRO A 547 11.97 -3.77 2.23
C PRO A 547 12.89 -4.79 2.90
N MET A 548 12.47 -5.42 4.01
CA MET A 548 13.20 -6.52 4.64
C MET A 548 13.38 -7.72 3.71
N LEU A 549 12.33 -8.11 2.96
CA LEU A 549 12.36 -9.23 2.01
C LEU A 549 13.21 -8.90 0.77
N LEU A 550 13.21 -7.63 0.32
CA LEU A 550 14.16 -7.17 -0.72
C LEU A 550 15.62 -7.24 -0.23
N LEU A 551 15.88 -6.90 1.04
CA LEU A 551 17.20 -7.05 1.66
C LEU A 551 17.58 -8.52 1.85
N ALA A 552 16.62 -9.39 2.21
CA ALA A 552 16.83 -10.82 2.35
C ALA A 552 17.27 -11.47 1.04
N ALA A 553 16.67 -11.06 -0.07
CA ALA A 553 17.12 -11.47 -1.40
C ALA A 553 18.56 -11.02 -1.70
N ILE A 554 18.96 -9.81 -1.31
CA ILE A 554 20.35 -9.32 -1.44
C ILE A 554 21.32 -10.11 -0.54
N GLY A 555 20.90 -10.49 0.66
CA GLY A 555 21.68 -11.29 1.61
C GLY A 555 21.90 -12.73 1.15
N LEU A 556 20.86 -13.36 0.57
CA LEU A 556 20.83 -14.76 0.15
C LEU A 556 21.44 -15.01 -1.25
N GLU A 557 21.36 -14.03 -2.16
CA GLU A 557 21.86 -14.09 -3.54
C GLU A 557 23.27 -14.71 -3.70
N PRO A 558 24.30 -14.36 -2.90
CA PRO A 558 25.65 -14.93 -3.05
C PRO A 558 25.73 -16.43 -2.78
N ALA A 559 24.99 -16.91 -1.77
CA ALA A 559 25.00 -18.31 -1.39
C ALA A 559 24.33 -19.16 -2.47
N VAL A 560 23.15 -18.72 -2.94
CA VAL A 560 22.42 -19.36 -4.05
C VAL A 560 23.25 -19.37 -5.34
N VAL A 561 23.82 -18.23 -5.75
CA VAL A 561 24.66 -18.14 -6.96
C VAL A 561 25.88 -19.06 -6.87
N THR A 562 26.55 -19.13 -5.72
CA THR A 562 27.72 -19.99 -5.53
C THR A 562 27.35 -21.47 -5.59
N VAL A 563 26.28 -21.89 -4.90
CA VAL A 563 25.81 -23.29 -4.92
C VAL A 563 25.31 -23.70 -6.32
N VAL A 564 24.56 -22.84 -7.02
CA VAL A 564 24.11 -23.09 -8.40
C VAL A 564 25.30 -23.22 -9.36
N ASN A 565 26.33 -22.38 -9.22
CA ASN A 565 27.53 -22.48 -10.05
C ASN A 565 28.35 -23.74 -9.74
N MET A 566 28.43 -24.17 -8.47
CA MET A 566 29.05 -25.44 -8.06
C MET A 566 28.27 -26.67 -8.57
N ALA A 567 26.94 -26.61 -8.60
CA ALA A 567 26.12 -27.67 -9.19
C ALA A 567 26.32 -27.77 -10.70
N LYS A 568 26.33 -26.62 -11.41
CA LYS A 568 26.58 -26.56 -12.86
C LYS A 568 27.97 -27.07 -13.23
N SER A 569 29.02 -26.65 -12.52
CA SER A 569 30.39 -27.08 -12.85
C SER A 569 30.64 -28.55 -12.56
N ARG A 570 29.95 -29.16 -11.59
CA ARG A 570 29.89 -30.62 -11.43
C ARG A 570 29.20 -31.28 -12.61
N LEU A 571 27.99 -30.84 -12.97
CA LEU A 571 27.18 -31.44 -14.04
C LEU A 571 27.91 -31.42 -15.39
N THR A 572 28.55 -30.30 -15.76
CA THR A 572 29.35 -30.24 -17.00
C THR A 572 30.60 -31.10 -16.94
N ARG A 573 31.18 -31.34 -15.75
CA ARG A 573 32.34 -32.24 -15.62
C ARG A 573 31.94 -33.70 -15.83
N THR A 574 30.76 -34.11 -15.35
CA THR A 574 30.23 -35.46 -15.56
C THR A 574 29.96 -35.70 -17.06
N VAL A 575 29.28 -34.77 -17.74
CA VAL A 575 29.00 -34.89 -19.19
C VAL A 575 30.29 -34.97 -20.02
N SER A 576 31.31 -34.17 -19.71
CA SER A 576 32.63 -34.27 -20.37
C SER A 576 33.50 -35.46 -19.91
N GLU A 577 33.04 -36.26 -18.94
CA GLU A 577 33.64 -37.55 -18.59
C GLU A 577 32.92 -38.74 -19.28
N GLU A 578 31.75 -38.51 -19.89
CA GLU A 578 30.94 -39.51 -20.60
C GLU A 578 31.13 -39.52 -22.14
N GLU A 579 31.75 -38.49 -22.74
CA GLU A 579 32.06 -38.51 -24.18
C GLU A 579 33.20 -39.51 -24.52
N PRO A 580 33.01 -40.41 -25.52
CA PRO A 580 34.01 -41.42 -25.88
C PRO A 580 35.25 -40.80 -26.54
N LYS A 581 36.42 -41.30 -26.16
CA LYS A 581 37.74 -40.67 -26.43
C LYS A 581 38.20 -40.63 -27.90
N GLU A 582 37.46 -41.19 -28.83
CA GLU A 582 37.90 -41.37 -30.23
C GLU A 582 37.64 -40.15 -31.12
N ALA A 583 36.71 -39.25 -30.75
CA ALA A 583 36.34 -38.09 -31.56
C ALA A 583 37.29 -36.87 -31.40
N ARG A 584 38.61 -37.09 -31.32
CA ARG A 584 39.60 -36.01 -31.11
C ARG A 584 40.74 -35.98 -32.13
N SER A 585 40.37 -35.74 -33.39
CA SER A 585 41.29 -35.36 -34.46
C SER A 585 40.90 -34.01 -35.08
N GLU A 586 41.90 -33.34 -35.64
CA GLU A 586 41.84 -32.09 -36.41
C GLU A 586 41.40 -30.80 -35.67
N SER A 587 41.65 -29.67 -36.33
CA SER A 587 41.99 -28.41 -35.66
C SER A 587 40.84 -27.40 -35.56
N LEU A 588 40.58 -26.93 -34.34
CA LEU A 588 39.84 -25.70 -34.07
C LEU A 588 40.75 -24.71 -33.30
N PRO A 589 40.56 -23.40 -33.48
CA PRO A 589 41.42 -22.39 -32.87
C PRO A 589 41.33 -22.42 -31.34
N VAL A 590 42.41 -22.02 -30.67
CA VAL A 590 42.50 -21.99 -29.21
C VAL A 590 41.44 -21.05 -28.63
N ILE A 591 40.31 -21.63 -28.19
CA ILE A 591 39.36 -20.93 -27.33
C ILE A 591 40.11 -20.61 -26.04
N VAL A 592 40.42 -19.34 -25.82
CA VAL A 592 41.00 -18.85 -24.58
C VAL A 592 39.93 -18.98 -23.50
N THR A 593 39.87 -20.16 -22.87
CA THR A 593 39.00 -20.43 -21.73
C THR A 593 39.39 -19.47 -20.61
N GLN A 594 38.58 -18.43 -20.40
CA GLN A 594 38.79 -17.49 -19.29
C GLN A 594 38.94 -18.29 -18.00
N PRO A 595 39.95 -17.99 -17.15
CA PRO A 595 40.23 -18.79 -15.98
C PRO A 595 39.04 -18.73 -15.02
N GLN A 596 38.27 -19.82 -14.97
CA GLN A 596 37.12 -19.88 -14.07
C GLN A 596 37.61 -19.68 -12.63
N PRO A 597 37.00 -18.76 -11.86
CA PRO A 597 37.47 -18.48 -10.51
C PRO A 597 37.30 -19.73 -9.65
N ARG A 598 38.42 -20.31 -9.21
CA ARG A 598 38.43 -21.41 -8.24
C ARG A 598 37.77 -20.92 -6.95
N VAL A 599 36.49 -21.24 -6.78
CA VAL A 599 35.74 -20.98 -5.54
C VAL A 599 36.47 -21.73 -4.42
N GLY A 600 37.15 -20.98 -3.55
CA GLY A 600 37.90 -21.58 -2.44
C GLY A 600 36.99 -22.44 -1.58
N VAL A 601 37.50 -23.57 -1.09
CA VAL A 601 36.70 -24.59 -0.37
C VAL A 601 35.86 -23.98 0.76
N LEU A 602 36.43 -23.02 1.51
CA LEU A 602 35.74 -22.27 2.56
C LEU A 602 34.56 -21.41 2.04
N ALA A 603 34.68 -20.81 0.85
CA ALA A 603 33.61 -20.03 0.22
C ALA A 603 32.48 -20.94 -0.31
N GLY A 604 32.84 -22.13 -0.79
CA GLY A 604 31.85 -23.16 -1.15
C GLY A 604 31.10 -23.70 0.08
N ALA A 605 31.82 -24.04 1.15
CA ALA A 605 31.24 -24.53 2.39
C ALA A 605 30.30 -23.50 3.05
N THR A 606 30.72 -22.24 3.16
CA THR A 606 29.87 -21.16 3.72
C THR A 606 28.64 -20.86 2.85
N ALA A 607 28.74 -20.98 1.52
CA ALA A 607 27.57 -20.88 0.64
C ALA A 607 26.59 -22.05 0.83
N ILE A 608 27.07 -23.28 0.98
CA ILE A 608 26.23 -24.46 1.27
C ILE A 608 25.51 -24.28 2.61
N VAL A 609 26.22 -23.91 3.68
CA VAL A 609 25.61 -23.64 5.01
C VAL A 609 24.56 -22.53 4.92
N GLY A 610 24.82 -21.47 4.14
CA GLY A 610 23.85 -20.40 3.89
C GLY A 610 22.58 -20.88 3.19
N VAL A 611 22.68 -21.74 2.18
CA VAL A 611 21.50 -22.31 1.49
C VAL A 611 20.75 -23.30 2.38
N VAL A 612 21.45 -24.15 3.14
CA VAL A 612 20.82 -25.07 4.11
C VAL A 612 20.06 -24.30 5.19
N LEU A 613 20.65 -23.25 5.75
CA LEU A 613 19.98 -22.37 6.72
C LEU A 613 18.76 -21.66 6.09
N ALA A 614 18.85 -21.23 4.83
CA ALA A 614 17.70 -20.65 4.13
C ALA A 614 16.55 -21.66 3.98
N VAL A 615 16.82 -22.92 3.63
CA VAL A 615 15.79 -23.98 3.56
C VAL A 615 15.19 -24.26 4.95
N LEU A 616 16.02 -24.39 5.98
CA LEU A 616 15.55 -24.63 7.36
C LEU A 616 14.69 -23.50 7.91
N LEU A 617 14.94 -22.24 7.54
CA LEU A 617 14.12 -21.09 7.91
C LEU A 617 12.90 -20.90 6.99
N LEU A 618 12.95 -21.39 5.76
CA LEU A 618 11.81 -21.37 4.84
C LEU A 618 10.68 -22.30 5.31
N LEU A 619 11.01 -23.45 5.92
CA LEU A 619 10.02 -24.41 6.43
C LEU A 619 9.01 -23.78 7.43
N PRO A 620 9.43 -23.17 8.56
CA PRO A 620 8.48 -22.51 9.46
C PRO A 620 7.83 -21.28 8.80
N THR A 621 8.50 -20.55 7.90
CA THR A 621 7.87 -19.41 7.20
C THR A 621 6.75 -19.87 6.26
N LEU A 622 6.91 -20.99 5.55
CA LEU A 622 5.85 -21.57 4.70
C LEU A 622 4.70 -22.14 5.53
N HIS A 623 4.99 -22.82 6.64
CA HIS A 623 3.97 -23.30 7.57
C HIS A 623 3.18 -22.13 8.16
N ASN A 624 3.86 -21.12 8.71
CA ASN A 624 3.22 -19.91 9.25
C ASN A 624 2.41 -19.14 8.19
N MET A 625 2.83 -19.16 6.92
CA MET A 625 2.04 -18.58 5.82
C MET A 625 0.77 -19.39 5.55
N TYR A 626 0.86 -20.72 5.59
CA TYR A 626 -0.28 -21.61 5.38
C TYR A 626 -1.32 -21.51 6.50
N GLU A 627 -0.88 -21.65 7.76
CA GLU A 627 -1.78 -21.59 8.92
C GLU A 627 -2.59 -20.29 8.94
N VAL A 628 -1.93 -19.13 8.93
CA VAL A 628 -2.60 -17.81 9.06
C VAL A 628 -3.48 -17.46 7.85
N SER A 629 -3.23 -18.03 6.68
CA SER A 629 -3.90 -17.64 5.42
C SER A 629 -5.04 -18.55 5.00
N TYR A 630 -5.09 -19.80 5.49
CA TYR A 630 -6.07 -20.81 5.06
C TYR A 630 -6.67 -21.65 6.20
N ILE A 631 -5.96 -21.85 7.32
CA ILE A 631 -6.47 -22.64 8.45
C ILE A 631 -7.06 -21.67 9.49
N HIS A 632 -6.19 -20.99 10.22
CA HIS A 632 -6.54 -20.14 11.35
C HIS A 632 -6.83 -18.68 10.96
N ALA A 633 -7.50 -18.50 9.82
CA ALA A 633 -7.71 -17.18 9.23
C ALA A 633 -8.86 -16.39 9.91
N ALA A 634 -9.80 -17.07 10.58
CA ALA A 634 -10.96 -16.48 11.28
C ALA A 634 -11.65 -17.39 12.32
N ASP A 635 -11.04 -18.51 12.71
CA ASP A 635 -11.66 -19.54 13.56
C ASP A 635 -11.42 -19.34 15.07
N GLY A 636 -10.44 -18.52 15.45
CA GLY A 636 -10.19 -18.22 16.86
C GLY A 636 -8.96 -17.35 17.12
N PRO A 637 -8.58 -17.19 18.40
CA PRO A 637 -7.46 -16.35 18.85
C PRO A 637 -6.09 -17.06 18.69
N HIS A 638 -5.86 -17.74 17.56
CA HIS A 638 -4.67 -18.57 17.30
C HIS A 638 -3.50 -17.83 16.65
N GLU A 639 -3.75 -16.65 16.08
CA GLU A 639 -2.82 -15.95 15.20
C GLU A 639 -2.66 -14.48 15.60
N MET A 640 -1.48 -14.08 16.08
CA MET A 640 -1.20 -12.69 16.50
C MET A 640 -1.29 -11.68 15.34
N MET A 641 -1.10 -12.11 14.09
CA MET A 641 -1.37 -11.27 12.91
C MET A 641 -2.86 -10.91 12.74
N VAL A 642 -3.76 -11.63 13.40
CA VAL A 642 -5.21 -11.43 13.39
C VAL A 642 -5.60 -10.59 14.62
N TYR A 643 -5.44 -9.26 14.53
CA TYR A 643 -5.67 -8.35 15.66
C TYR A 643 -7.10 -8.41 16.21
N VAL A 644 -8.09 -8.45 15.32
CA VAL A 644 -9.51 -8.75 15.57
C VAL A 644 -10.02 -9.32 14.25
N GLN A 645 -10.92 -10.31 14.26
CA GLN A 645 -11.54 -10.84 13.05
C GLN A 645 -12.97 -11.31 13.31
N THR A 646 -13.85 -11.10 12.33
CA THR A 646 -15.21 -11.64 12.33
C THR A 646 -15.16 -13.16 12.24
N THR A 647 -15.80 -13.84 13.17
CA THR A 647 -15.87 -15.31 13.25
C THR A 647 -16.73 -15.92 12.14
N THR A 648 -16.64 -17.25 12.00
CA THR A 648 -17.57 -18.05 11.17
C THR A 648 -19.02 -18.02 11.65
N ASP A 649 -19.29 -17.67 12.92
CA ASP A 649 -20.63 -17.67 13.50
C ASP A 649 -21.58 -16.70 12.78
N VAL A 650 -21.06 -15.59 12.23
CA VAL A 650 -21.85 -14.65 11.42
C VAL A 650 -22.40 -15.31 10.15
N ASN A 651 -21.64 -16.22 9.51
CA ASN A 651 -22.15 -17.00 8.37
C ASN A 651 -23.23 -17.98 8.82
N THR A 652 -23.07 -18.61 10.00
CA THR A 652 -24.06 -19.52 10.59
C THR A 652 -25.37 -18.80 10.94
N VAL A 653 -25.29 -17.61 11.53
CA VAL A 653 -26.43 -16.73 11.84
C VAL A 653 -27.17 -16.35 10.56
N MET A 654 -26.46 -15.87 9.54
CA MET A 654 -27.09 -15.54 8.26
C MET A 654 -27.78 -16.76 7.63
N ALA A 655 -27.14 -17.93 7.63
CA ALA A 655 -27.78 -19.17 7.15
C ALA A 655 -29.05 -19.57 7.93
N LYS A 656 -29.28 -19.07 9.17
CA LYS A 656 -30.58 -19.20 9.88
C LYS A 656 -31.59 -18.16 9.42
N VAL A 657 -31.16 -16.92 9.21
CA VAL A 657 -32.00 -15.83 8.67
C VAL A 657 -32.49 -16.19 7.25
N ASP A 658 -31.59 -16.68 6.40
CA ASP A 658 -31.89 -17.13 5.04
C ASP A 658 -32.86 -18.33 5.03
N ALA A 659 -32.63 -19.32 5.91
CA ALA A 659 -33.55 -20.46 6.05
C ALA A 659 -34.94 -20.04 6.58
N LEU A 660 -35.02 -18.97 7.39
CA LEU A 660 -36.28 -18.42 7.87
C LEU A 660 -37.00 -17.61 6.78
N ASP A 661 -36.30 -16.84 5.96
CA ASP A 661 -36.87 -16.20 4.77
C ASP A 661 -37.34 -17.25 3.75
N GLN A 662 -36.58 -18.32 3.53
CA GLN A 662 -36.97 -19.44 2.69
C GLN A 662 -38.27 -20.12 3.19
N LYS A 663 -38.46 -20.21 4.52
CA LYS A 663 -39.67 -20.75 5.15
C LYS A 663 -40.87 -19.81 5.06
N MET A 664 -40.67 -18.49 5.16
CA MET A 664 -41.76 -17.51 5.33
C MET A 664 -42.12 -16.72 4.06
N TYR A 665 -41.13 -16.45 3.20
CA TYR A 665 -41.26 -15.60 2.00
C TYR A 665 -40.76 -16.29 0.71
N GLY A 666 -40.04 -17.40 0.85
CA GLY A 666 -39.62 -18.27 -0.25
C GLY A 666 -38.26 -17.94 -0.86
N GLY A 667 -37.36 -17.27 -0.12
CA GLY A 667 -36.04 -16.89 -0.62
C GLY A 667 -36.09 -15.60 -1.43
N LYS A 668 -36.79 -14.61 -0.89
CA LYS A 668 -37.04 -13.29 -1.50
C LYS A 668 -36.45 -12.12 -0.70
N HIS A 669 -35.85 -12.42 0.45
CA HIS A 669 -35.24 -11.45 1.37
C HIS A 669 -36.23 -10.37 1.84
N LEU A 670 -37.46 -10.80 2.12
CA LEU A 670 -38.57 -9.97 2.62
C LEU A 670 -38.79 -10.12 4.14
N LEU A 671 -38.08 -11.04 4.79
CA LEU A 671 -38.05 -11.20 6.24
C LEU A 671 -37.66 -9.87 6.93
N PRO A 672 -38.50 -9.31 7.82
CA PRO A 672 -38.13 -8.11 8.56
C PRO A 672 -37.09 -8.39 9.64
N ILE A 673 -36.03 -7.59 9.70
CA ILE A 673 -34.88 -7.79 10.60
C ILE A 673 -34.61 -6.51 11.38
N GLY A 674 -34.53 -6.60 12.71
CA GLY A 674 -34.10 -5.51 13.58
C GLY A 674 -32.59 -5.60 13.87
N LEU A 675 -31.81 -4.62 13.44
CA LEU A 675 -30.39 -4.48 13.80
C LEU A 675 -30.24 -3.37 14.84
N MET A 676 -29.83 -3.72 16.06
CA MET A 676 -29.45 -2.74 17.08
C MET A 676 -28.15 -2.02 16.69
N ASN A 677 -27.89 -0.83 17.24
CA ASN A 677 -26.82 0.07 16.76
C ASN A 677 -25.39 -0.49 16.91
N ASP A 678 -25.21 -1.52 17.73
CA ASP A 678 -23.98 -2.31 17.91
C ASP A 678 -23.84 -3.47 16.91
N ALA A 679 -24.97 -3.93 16.35
CA ALA A 679 -24.99 -4.99 15.33
C ALA A 679 -24.66 -4.50 13.92
N THR A 680 -24.81 -3.20 13.62
CA THR A 680 -24.71 -2.64 12.26
C THR A 680 -23.46 -3.10 11.48
N TRP A 681 -22.30 -3.27 12.13
CA TRP A 681 -21.04 -3.64 11.46
C TRP A 681 -20.43 -4.95 11.98
N PRO A 682 -20.54 -6.08 11.23
CA PRO A 682 -20.60 -6.11 9.76
C PRO A 682 -21.99 -6.34 9.14
N PHE A 683 -23.07 -6.47 9.90
CA PHE A 683 -24.33 -6.99 9.36
C PHE A 683 -24.94 -6.17 8.22
N ALA A 684 -24.70 -4.85 8.13
CA ALA A 684 -25.12 -4.02 7.00
C ALA A 684 -24.64 -4.54 5.62
N TRP A 685 -23.52 -5.26 5.57
CA TRP A 685 -23.11 -6.00 4.37
C TRP A 685 -23.90 -7.30 4.17
N TYR A 686 -24.08 -8.09 5.23
CA TYR A 686 -24.72 -9.39 5.14
C TYR A 686 -26.22 -9.30 4.84
N VAL A 687 -26.91 -8.28 5.38
CA VAL A 687 -28.33 -8.01 5.11
C VAL A 687 -28.57 -7.07 3.91
N ARG A 688 -27.53 -6.73 3.12
CA ARG A 688 -27.62 -5.76 2.01
C ARG A 688 -28.71 -6.09 0.98
N ASP A 689 -29.04 -7.38 0.84
CA ASP A 689 -30.00 -7.91 -0.12
C ASP A 689 -31.43 -8.00 0.45
N TYR A 690 -31.65 -7.65 1.73
CA TYR A 690 -32.95 -7.65 2.42
C TYR A 690 -33.61 -6.27 2.40
N THR A 691 -34.87 -6.19 1.98
CA THR A 691 -35.58 -4.90 1.83
C THR A 691 -36.17 -4.35 3.13
N ASN A 692 -36.37 -5.21 4.14
CA ASN A 692 -37.20 -4.92 5.32
C ASN A 692 -36.36 -4.84 6.62
N VAL A 693 -35.14 -4.32 6.51
CA VAL A 693 -34.22 -4.12 7.64
C VAL A 693 -34.51 -2.79 8.33
N CYS A 694 -34.62 -2.79 9.66
CA CYS A 694 -34.51 -1.57 10.45
C CYS A 694 -33.16 -1.53 11.17
N PHE A 695 -32.32 -0.57 10.80
CA PHE A 695 -31.09 -0.23 11.52
C PHE A 695 -31.41 0.65 12.74
N ASN A 696 -30.58 0.56 13.78
CA ASN A 696 -30.74 1.23 15.07
C ASN A 696 -32.00 0.80 15.87
N TYR A 697 -32.47 -0.43 15.64
CA TYR A 697 -33.65 -1.03 16.29
C TYR A 697 -33.57 -0.97 17.83
N PRO A 698 -34.67 -0.65 18.55
CA PRO A 698 -36.03 -0.38 18.05
C PRO A 698 -36.29 1.08 17.66
N ASP A 699 -35.31 1.97 17.84
CA ASP A 699 -35.48 3.40 17.66
C ASP A 699 -35.40 3.80 16.17
N GLY A 700 -36.15 4.82 15.77
CA GLY A 700 -36.30 5.20 14.36
C GLY A 700 -37.15 4.22 13.51
N CYS A 701 -37.42 3.02 13.99
CA CYS A 701 -38.27 2.04 13.30
C CYS A 701 -39.77 2.42 13.32
N ALA A 702 -40.53 1.87 12.37
CA ALA A 702 -41.99 1.91 12.41
C ALA A 702 -42.54 1.20 13.67
N ALA A 703 -43.70 1.62 14.17
CA ALA A 703 -44.30 1.06 15.39
C ALA A 703 -44.56 -0.47 15.34
N SER A 704 -44.73 -1.02 14.13
CA SER A 704 -44.84 -2.46 13.85
C SER A 704 -43.54 -3.25 14.06
N ALA A 705 -42.38 -2.58 14.16
CA ALA A 705 -41.09 -3.26 14.29
C ALA A 705 -40.93 -4.05 15.59
N ARG A 706 -41.68 -3.70 16.64
CA ARG A 706 -41.67 -4.40 17.95
C ARG A 706 -42.04 -5.90 17.86
N THR A 707 -42.60 -6.33 16.73
CA THR A 707 -42.95 -7.73 16.43
C THR A 707 -42.20 -8.30 15.23
N TYR A 708 -41.05 -7.71 14.83
CA TYR A 708 -40.20 -8.31 13.78
C TYR A 708 -39.78 -9.75 14.16
N PRO A 709 -39.68 -10.67 13.19
CA PRO A 709 -39.38 -12.08 13.47
C PRO A 709 -37.94 -12.32 13.95
N VAL A 710 -37.00 -11.45 13.57
CA VAL A 710 -35.57 -11.52 13.91
C VAL A 710 -35.07 -10.20 14.49
N ILE A 711 -34.27 -10.28 15.57
CA ILE A 711 -33.49 -9.15 16.10
C ILE A 711 -32.04 -9.60 16.31
N ILE A 712 -31.06 -8.73 16.00
CA ILE A 712 -29.62 -8.96 16.21
C ILE A 712 -29.01 -7.76 16.95
N THR A 713 -28.14 -8.04 17.94
CA THR A 713 -27.48 -7.06 18.83
C THR A 713 -26.10 -7.56 19.27
N GLY A 714 -25.25 -6.68 19.82
CA GLY A 714 -23.99 -7.03 20.46
C GLY A 714 -23.62 -6.17 21.67
N GLY A 715 -22.47 -6.50 22.27
CA GLY A 715 -21.79 -5.65 23.25
C GLY A 715 -22.69 -5.11 24.37
N ASP A 716 -22.77 -3.79 24.48
CA ASP A 716 -23.41 -3.10 25.60
C ASP A 716 -24.92 -3.35 25.71
N ASN A 717 -25.61 -3.65 24.60
CA ASN A 717 -27.05 -3.96 24.60
C ASN A 717 -27.37 -5.46 24.75
N LEU A 718 -26.39 -6.36 24.68
CA LEU A 718 -26.64 -7.80 24.63
C LEU A 718 -27.50 -8.30 25.80
N TYR A 719 -27.09 -8.00 27.03
CA TYR A 719 -27.76 -8.46 28.26
C TYR A 719 -29.08 -7.72 28.57
N THR A 720 -29.20 -6.46 28.13
CA THR A 720 -30.44 -5.67 28.29
C THR A 720 -31.50 -6.13 27.29
N ALA A 721 -31.09 -6.39 26.03
CA ALA A 721 -31.93 -7.00 25.01
C ALA A 721 -32.34 -8.43 25.39
N GLU A 722 -31.45 -9.25 25.94
CA GLU A 722 -31.81 -10.59 26.45
C GLU A 722 -32.92 -10.51 27.51
N SER A 723 -32.71 -9.66 28.53
CA SER A 723 -33.66 -9.42 29.61
C SER A 723 -35.02 -8.92 29.09
N GLN A 724 -35.02 -8.09 28.06
CA GLN A 724 -36.22 -7.48 27.46
C GLN A 724 -36.98 -8.41 26.51
N TYR A 725 -36.28 -9.10 25.61
CA TYR A 725 -36.89 -9.84 24.49
C TYR A 725 -36.99 -11.35 24.73
N ALA A 726 -36.08 -11.95 25.50
CA ALA A 726 -36.04 -13.40 25.73
C ALA A 726 -36.37 -13.84 27.17
N GLY A 727 -36.30 -12.93 28.15
CA GLY A 727 -36.66 -13.19 29.56
C GLY A 727 -38.11 -13.63 29.79
N ASN A 728 -38.53 -13.76 31.06
CA ASN A 728 -39.79 -14.41 31.46
C ASN A 728 -41.10 -13.86 30.86
N LYS A 729 -41.09 -12.63 30.30
CA LYS A 729 -42.23 -12.00 29.59
C LYS A 729 -41.94 -11.74 28.11
N GLY A 730 -40.79 -12.19 27.61
CA GLY A 730 -40.27 -11.94 26.27
C GLY A 730 -40.79 -12.94 25.25
N ASN A 731 -41.09 -12.45 24.04
CA ASN A 731 -41.66 -13.24 22.94
C ASN A 731 -40.62 -13.93 22.05
N TYR A 732 -39.33 -13.85 22.39
CA TYR A 732 -38.23 -14.38 21.58
C TYR A 732 -37.47 -15.51 22.29
N VAL A 733 -36.87 -16.40 21.50
CA VAL A 733 -35.80 -17.31 21.92
C VAL A 733 -34.46 -16.63 21.56
N PHE A 734 -33.44 -16.83 22.38
CA PHE A 734 -32.13 -16.18 22.28
C PHE A 734 -31.00 -17.19 22.13
N HIS A 735 -29.98 -16.83 21.34
CA HIS A 735 -28.68 -17.51 21.30
C HIS A 735 -27.56 -16.48 21.30
N GLN A 736 -26.59 -16.64 22.19
CA GLN A 736 -25.34 -15.88 22.21
C GLN A 736 -24.27 -16.60 21.38
N TYR A 737 -23.57 -15.86 20.53
CA TYR A 737 -22.49 -16.34 19.68
C TYR A 737 -21.29 -15.38 19.72
N HIS A 738 -20.10 -15.88 19.38
CA HIS A 738 -18.90 -15.04 19.34
C HIS A 738 -18.87 -14.34 17.99
N MET A 739 -18.89 -13.01 17.96
CA MET A 739 -18.87 -12.25 16.71
C MET A 739 -17.46 -11.86 16.28
N ARG A 740 -16.57 -11.56 17.24
CA ARG A 740 -15.16 -11.25 17.00
C ARG A 740 -14.28 -11.97 18.02
N THR A 741 -13.12 -12.48 17.60
CA THR A 741 -12.07 -13.02 18.49
C THR A 741 -10.73 -12.33 18.25
N TRP A 742 -9.84 -12.33 19.26
CA TRP A 742 -8.47 -11.80 19.14
C TRP A 742 -7.44 -12.50 20.03
N TRP A 743 -6.20 -12.52 19.57
CA TRP A 743 -5.03 -13.07 20.28
C TRP A 743 -4.69 -12.32 21.58
N ASP A 744 -4.11 -13.02 22.56
CA ASP A 744 -3.60 -12.50 23.83
C ASP A 744 -2.87 -11.15 23.72
N GLU A 745 -3.36 -10.11 24.39
CA GLU A 745 -2.69 -8.81 24.47
C GLU A 745 -1.81 -8.64 25.72
N GLY A 746 -1.56 -9.71 26.48
CA GLY A 746 -0.78 -9.74 27.72
C GLY A 746 0.69 -9.30 27.64
N TYR A 747 1.20 -9.03 26.43
CA TYR A 747 2.49 -8.35 26.24
C TYR A 747 2.44 -6.83 26.51
N LYS A 748 1.25 -6.24 26.69
CA LYS A 748 1.01 -4.82 27.02
C LYS A 748 1.38 -4.46 28.47
N PRO A 749 1.27 -3.19 28.90
CA PRO A 749 1.21 -2.85 30.31
C PRO A 749 -0.01 -3.54 30.97
N PRO A 750 0.10 -4.06 32.21
CA PRO A 750 -1.06 -4.54 32.95
C PRO A 750 -2.12 -3.44 33.09
N PRO A 751 -3.43 -3.75 33.02
CA PRO A 751 -4.48 -2.77 33.17
C PRO A 751 -4.43 -2.14 34.57
N CYS A 752 -4.27 -0.82 34.62
CA CYS A 752 -4.30 -0.08 35.87
C CYS A 752 -5.71 -0.18 36.49
N GLN A 753 -5.80 -0.65 37.73
CA GLN A 753 -7.05 -0.68 38.49
C GLN A 753 -7.20 0.67 39.23
N PRO A 754 -8.24 1.48 38.93
CA PRO A 754 -8.41 2.78 39.55
C PRO A 754 -8.70 2.63 41.04
N THR A 755 -7.95 3.38 41.84
CA THR A 755 -8.07 3.46 43.29
C THR A 755 -8.65 4.82 43.70
N LYS A 756 -8.96 5.01 44.99
CA LYS A 756 -9.38 6.32 45.51
C LYS A 756 -8.28 7.40 45.46
N THR A 757 -7.02 7.02 45.17
CA THR A 757 -5.84 7.89 45.19
C THR A 757 -5.12 7.99 43.84
N ASP A 758 -5.30 7.02 42.96
CA ASP A 758 -4.85 7.04 41.56
C ASP A 758 -6.00 6.62 40.66
N ASN A 759 -6.49 7.54 39.83
CA ASN A 759 -7.56 7.32 38.86
C ASN A 759 -7.05 6.79 37.51
N CYS A 760 -5.79 6.32 37.45
CA CYS A 760 -5.07 5.87 36.28
C CYS A 760 -4.85 6.93 35.18
N ALA A 761 -5.13 8.22 35.45
CA ALA A 761 -5.01 9.28 34.46
C ALA A 761 -3.54 9.58 34.14
N GLY A 762 -3.17 9.50 32.86
CA GLY A 762 -1.80 9.79 32.40
C GLY A 762 -0.77 8.69 32.64
N GLN A 763 -1.19 7.50 33.14
CA GLN A 763 -0.33 6.32 33.19
C GLN A 763 0.25 6.00 31.78
N PRO A 764 1.54 5.62 31.66
CA PRO A 764 2.21 5.53 30.37
C PRO A 764 1.68 4.34 29.54
N THR A 765 0.94 4.65 28.47
CA THR A 765 0.56 3.69 27.41
C THR A 765 1.74 3.17 26.60
N TRP A 766 2.96 3.69 26.84
CA TRP A 766 4.21 3.25 26.25
C TRP A 766 4.98 2.38 27.24
N GLY A 767 5.00 1.06 26.99
CA GLY A 767 5.65 0.09 27.86
C GLY A 767 5.00 -1.28 27.72
N GLY A 768 5.30 -2.18 28.65
CA GLY A 768 4.72 -3.52 28.73
C GLY A 768 5.70 -4.49 29.40
N VAL A 769 5.28 -5.74 29.58
CA VAL A 769 6.08 -6.76 30.30
C VAL A 769 7.40 -7.12 29.59
N GLY A 770 7.55 -6.78 28.32
CA GLY A 770 8.75 -7.02 27.51
C GLY A 770 8.77 -8.39 26.83
N VAL A 771 9.31 -8.42 25.61
CA VAL A 771 9.33 -9.60 24.72
C VAL A 771 9.78 -10.87 25.44
N GLY A 772 10.86 -10.82 26.21
CA GLY A 772 11.37 -11.98 26.94
C GLY A 772 10.41 -12.54 27.99
N LEU A 773 9.82 -11.68 28.84
CA LEU A 773 8.91 -12.15 29.90
C LEU A 773 7.60 -12.68 29.32
N TRP A 774 7.03 -12.01 28.32
CA TRP A 774 5.82 -12.50 27.65
C TRP A 774 6.05 -13.85 26.97
N LEU A 775 7.13 -14.02 26.20
CA LEU A 775 7.45 -15.33 25.62
C LEU A 775 7.66 -16.42 26.68
N SER A 776 8.15 -16.05 27.87
CA SER A 776 8.37 -16.99 28.97
C SER A 776 7.11 -17.38 29.74
N TYR A 777 6.09 -16.51 29.83
CA TYR A 777 4.99 -16.64 30.80
C TYR A 777 3.59 -16.20 30.32
N GLY A 778 3.43 -15.73 29.09
CA GLY A 778 2.15 -15.25 28.56
C GLY A 778 1.62 -14.01 29.28
N SER A 779 0.31 -13.99 29.54
CA SER A 779 -0.44 -12.83 30.04
C SER A 779 -0.20 -12.47 31.51
N THR A 780 0.30 -13.42 32.30
CA THR A 780 0.43 -13.29 33.77
C THR A 780 1.84 -13.63 34.26
N PRO A 781 2.89 -12.92 33.79
CA PRO A 781 4.25 -13.12 34.26
C PRO A 781 4.35 -12.91 35.79
N PRO A 782 4.92 -13.87 36.55
CA PRO A 782 4.97 -13.76 38.01
C PRO A 782 5.74 -12.51 38.49
N PRO A 783 5.39 -11.93 39.65
CA PRO A 783 6.12 -10.81 40.23
C PRO A 783 7.63 -11.12 40.36
N ASN A 784 8.46 -10.20 39.86
CA ASN A 784 9.93 -10.34 39.79
C ASN A 784 10.46 -11.52 38.94
N ALA A 785 9.63 -12.10 38.06
CA ALA A 785 10.10 -13.11 37.10
C ALA A 785 11.21 -12.57 36.18
N LYS A 786 12.03 -13.48 35.66
CA LYS A 786 13.13 -13.20 34.73
C LYS A 786 12.96 -14.01 33.45
N PHE A 787 13.52 -13.52 32.34
CA PHE A 787 13.48 -14.23 31.06
C PHE A 787 13.98 -15.68 31.20
N ASN A 788 13.17 -16.64 30.75
CA ASN A 788 13.51 -18.05 30.73
C ASN A 788 13.54 -18.53 29.27
N LEU A 789 14.76 -18.69 28.73
CA LEU A 789 14.97 -19.14 27.36
C LEU A 789 14.35 -20.52 27.07
N GLY A 790 14.29 -21.41 28.06
CA GLY A 790 13.70 -22.75 27.92
C GLY A 790 12.19 -22.68 27.70
N LEU A 791 11.46 -21.97 28.57
CA LEU A 791 10.02 -21.76 28.40
C LEU A 791 9.72 -20.96 27.13
N ALA A 792 10.48 -19.91 26.85
CA ALA A 792 10.30 -19.11 25.63
C ALA A 792 10.49 -19.93 24.35
N ALA A 793 11.51 -20.77 24.27
CA ALA A 793 11.71 -21.68 23.14
C ALA A 793 10.60 -22.74 23.04
N GLN A 794 10.14 -23.28 24.18
CA GLN A 794 9.03 -24.22 24.24
C GLN A 794 7.72 -23.59 23.76
N HIS A 795 7.38 -22.37 24.20
CA HIS A 795 6.17 -21.66 23.79
C HIS A 795 6.20 -21.28 22.31
N ILE A 796 7.34 -20.78 21.80
CA ILE A 796 7.50 -20.51 20.35
C ILE A 796 7.33 -21.80 19.55
N TRP A 797 7.92 -22.92 19.98
CA TRP A 797 7.77 -24.21 19.29
C TRP A 797 6.34 -24.75 19.35
N GLN A 798 5.66 -24.61 20.50
CA GLN A 798 4.27 -25.03 20.68
C GLN A 798 3.30 -24.20 19.83
N TRP A 799 3.52 -22.90 19.71
CA TRP A 799 2.74 -22.05 18.82
C TRP A 799 3.05 -22.34 17.35
N TRP A 800 4.34 -22.40 16.96
CA TRP A 800 4.75 -22.62 15.57
C TRP A 800 4.19 -23.89 14.95
N TRP A 801 4.11 -25.00 15.70
CA TRP A 801 3.73 -26.32 15.15
C TRP A 801 2.37 -26.86 15.63
N TYR A 802 1.78 -26.29 16.68
CA TYR A 802 0.51 -26.76 17.26
C TYR A 802 -0.49 -25.65 17.58
N ARG A 803 -0.19 -24.40 17.17
CA ARG A 803 -1.05 -23.20 17.33
C ARG A 803 -1.62 -22.95 18.72
N ARG A 804 -0.90 -23.46 19.73
CA ARG A 804 -1.16 -23.21 21.14
C ARG A 804 -0.81 -21.76 21.47
N ALA A 805 -1.76 -21.03 22.04
CA ALA A 805 -1.55 -19.65 22.49
C ALA A 805 -0.44 -19.56 23.56
N ILE A 806 0.30 -18.45 23.56
CA ILE A 806 1.35 -18.17 24.56
C ILE A 806 0.75 -17.59 25.85
N GLY A 807 -0.39 -16.91 25.74
CA GLY A 807 -1.20 -16.41 26.85
C GLY A 807 -2.67 -16.85 26.74
N ASP A 808 -3.56 -16.02 27.28
CA ASP A 808 -5.01 -16.27 27.34
C ASP A 808 -5.70 -16.29 25.96
N THR A 809 -6.79 -17.05 25.86
CA THR A 809 -7.65 -17.17 24.68
C THR A 809 -9.06 -16.60 24.91
N GLY A 810 -9.37 -16.01 26.07
CA GLY A 810 -10.67 -15.40 26.39
C GLY A 810 -11.01 -14.09 25.65
N GLY A 811 -10.22 -13.68 24.65
CA GLY A 811 -10.41 -12.44 23.90
C GLY A 811 -11.57 -12.53 22.89
N THR A 812 -12.80 -12.30 23.35
CA THR A 812 -14.01 -12.31 22.50
C THR A 812 -14.84 -11.03 22.61
N TYR A 813 -15.64 -10.76 21.58
CA TYR A 813 -16.77 -9.83 21.61
C TYR A 813 -17.99 -10.52 21.02
N ASP A 814 -19.07 -10.52 21.78
CA ASP A 814 -20.20 -11.43 21.59
C ASP A 814 -21.44 -10.69 21.09
N MET A 815 -22.32 -11.46 20.45
CA MET A 815 -23.58 -11.00 19.88
C MET A 815 -24.73 -11.96 20.17
N GLY A 816 -25.94 -11.46 19.97
CA GLY A 816 -27.19 -12.14 20.27
C GLY A 816 -28.09 -12.23 19.05
N LEU A 817 -28.52 -13.44 18.70
CA LEU A 817 -29.59 -13.69 17.74
C LEU A 817 -30.88 -13.97 18.50
N PHE A 818 -31.94 -13.25 18.15
CA PHE A 818 -33.29 -13.44 18.68
C PHE A 818 -34.24 -13.87 17.56
N ILE A 819 -34.96 -14.98 17.76
CA ILE A 819 -36.02 -15.44 16.85
C ILE A 819 -37.35 -15.53 17.63
N GLN A 820 -38.43 -15.04 17.04
CA GLN A 820 -39.73 -14.98 17.70
C GLN A 820 -40.33 -16.38 17.96
N LYS A 821 -40.76 -16.64 19.21
CA LYS A 821 -41.26 -17.95 19.70
C LYS A 821 -42.41 -18.52 18.85
N SER A 822 -43.23 -17.65 18.27
CA SER A 822 -44.35 -17.96 17.37
C SER A 822 -43.96 -18.74 16.12
N LEU A 823 -42.70 -18.66 15.68
CA LEU A 823 -42.23 -19.20 14.40
C LEU A 823 -41.85 -20.68 14.48
N GLY A 824 -41.73 -21.24 15.69
CA GLY A 824 -41.30 -22.62 15.93
C GLY A 824 -39.90 -22.92 15.40
N VAL A 825 -38.99 -21.94 15.47
CA VAL A 825 -37.59 -22.03 15.05
C VAL A 825 -36.72 -21.53 16.20
N THR A 826 -35.67 -22.29 16.54
CA THR A 826 -34.63 -21.83 17.45
C THR A 826 -33.59 -20.99 16.70
N PRO A 827 -33.05 -19.91 17.30
CA PRO A 827 -31.83 -19.28 16.82
C PRO A 827 -30.67 -20.30 16.79
#